data_AF-A0A7D4UKR7-F1
#
_entry.id   AF-A0A7D4UKR7-F1
#
_cell.length_a   1.000
_cell.length_b   1.000
_cell.length_c   1.000
_cell.angle_alpha   90.00
_cell.angle_beta   90.00
_cell.angle_gamma   90.00
#
_symmetry.space_group_name_H-M   'P 1'
#
loop_
_entity.id
_entity.type
_entity.pdbx_description
1 polymer ?
#
loop_
_entity_poly.entity_id
_entity_poly.type
_entity_poly.pdbx_seq_one_letter_code
_entity_poly.pdbx_strand_id
1 'polypeptide(L)'
;MGGAAWALDAPDPVPIPDGAIDPSIEAPVPLGVSAGLDGVTGTVEVTVRLAEPAIAESVVDGALAAGTVPTKAEQKSKRTKVDAQQKSFAKSAKALGATELGSIQLAGNVVAVSIDAADLDALAALDNVISVTPLGRYETHSTNADEVESGSLAQAIDYVEAGALHDAGYDGSGVKVAVLDSGIDYTHFNLGGPGDVAFHTACFAVANAPVAGDCADYFGPSAPKVKGGYDFVGDDWPTYGAVKPDANPLDAPSAPRFSGDKAWDGGHGTHVADIIGGRSADESHQGIAPGADLYAVKVCSSVSTSCNGVAILQGMDWSLDPNGDGDISDAVDIVNMSLGSAYGQDQDDSSFAAANLVHAGVTVVVSAGNSADRPFIVGSPSSAPGVISVAQTALPDDLQWVITTDRGITINRSVHQSWSPLPTGVISADLARPTDAGGIGCSQGAFPATMAGKIALIARGICNVSDKALFAQRAGAIAAIIYNNVAGDAPSFSFGSAEAISIPTLTITQAAGTQLVNALATGAVVATIDPASAISLANTMVGTSSRGVTVSENRAKPDIGAPGAWLSAETATGTEETNFGGTSGAAPVVSGAAALLLDKFEKAPPAEIKARLLNGADNANTTPTATGFVTTPISRIGAGEVRVAPAAAAVSWLAGPEGAGNVGFGIPSVTGLYETTLEATLTNTTGKNQKYSFATTFRDAADQASGAVSVTVTPKSATVPKGKTQKVTVHLKIDGAKLADWPFNSVGSNGDGTTLNAPEFDGWITATGAGDSVKLGWTVLPRKAAELSAPASATAVDGVATVEIANASPIAAGPLSIFGLTGTSPELPATGAGAPGSNAAVIDLAATGVRSAGANLQFAMATYERRTVLTYPAEFDVYIDTNNDGQDDFVLYNAENGGFGATGQSIVNVFDLNTGVQSAFFFNIGGFDSSTQVFTVPAAALGLTAGQTFGFSVYAFDNYFTGNLTDAIEGQSYTLGSPKYTPTGVATIAAGDALTLPVSVSNVAGTSESGLLLLYGSAAEKDWGTVAID
;
A
#
# COMPACT_ATOMS: atom_id res chain seq x y z
N MET A 1 -1.14 -39.01 -28.60
CA MET A 1 -1.81 -39.66 -27.46
C MET A 1 -0.82 -39.69 -26.31
N GLY A 2 -1.16 -38.99 -25.20
CA GLY A 2 -0.54 -39.07 -23.86
C GLY A 2 0.90 -38.56 -23.76
N GLY A 3 1.30 -37.66 -22.85
CA GLY A 3 0.67 -37.17 -21.63
C GLY A 3 1.67 -37.30 -20.45
N ALA A 4 1.57 -36.36 -19.50
CA ALA A 4 2.21 -36.22 -18.18
C ALA A 4 3.60 -35.57 -18.15
N ALA A 5 3.79 -34.34 -17.62
CA ALA A 5 3.47 -33.78 -16.29
C ALA A 5 4.36 -34.33 -15.17
N TRP A 6 5.21 -33.48 -14.60
CA TRP A 6 6.00 -33.75 -13.40
C TRP A 6 5.28 -33.13 -12.20
N ALA A 7 4.85 -34.01 -11.30
CA ALA A 7 4.36 -33.67 -9.97
C ALA A 7 5.56 -33.47 -9.02
N LEU A 8 5.44 -32.51 -8.11
CA LEU A 8 6.22 -32.49 -6.88
C LEU A 8 5.32 -33.00 -5.76
N ASP A 9 5.60 -34.21 -5.29
CA ASP A 9 5.13 -34.73 -4.00
C ASP A 9 5.95 -34.04 -2.90
N ALA A 10 5.34 -33.12 -2.15
CA ALA A 10 5.75 -32.85 -0.77
C ALA A 10 4.80 -33.63 0.16
N PRO A 11 5.28 -34.28 1.22
CA PRO A 11 4.41 -35.02 2.13
C PRO A 11 3.50 -34.06 2.90
N ASP A 12 2.25 -34.48 3.14
CA ASP A 12 1.35 -33.86 4.11
C ASP A 12 2.07 -33.65 5.46
N PRO A 13 1.86 -32.51 6.15
CA PRO A 13 2.39 -32.31 7.49
C PRO A 13 1.85 -33.36 8.45
N VAL A 14 2.77 -34.09 9.10
CA VAL A 14 2.44 -34.99 10.20
C VAL A 14 2.06 -34.14 11.41
N PRO A 15 0.97 -34.45 12.15
CA PRO A 15 0.65 -33.75 13.38
C PRO A 15 1.82 -33.81 14.38
N ILE A 16 2.33 -32.64 14.76
CA ILE A 16 3.39 -32.51 15.77
C ILE A 16 2.77 -32.74 17.15
N PRO A 17 3.29 -33.67 17.98
CA PRO A 17 2.88 -33.81 19.38
C PRO A 17 3.37 -32.61 20.20
N ASP A 18 2.46 -31.97 20.94
CA ASP A 18 2.63 -31.04 22.06
C ASP A 18 3.94 -30.22 22.17
N GLY A 19 3.85 -28.92 21.83
CA GLY A 19 4.69 -27.86 22.42
C GLY A 19 6.12 -27.66 21.90
N ALA A 20 6.49 -28.23 20.75
CA ALA A 20 7.86 -28.18 20.24
C ALA A 20 8.13 -27.01 19.26
N ILE A 21 9.32 -26.40 19.41
CA ILE A 21 10.01 -25.57 18.40
C ILE A 21 10.30 -26.45 17.17
N ASP A 22 9.99 -25.97 15.96
CA ASP A 22 10.27 -26.73 14.72
C ASP A 22 11.80 -26.89 14.51
N PRO A 23 12.34 -28.13 14.59
CA PRO A 23 13.77 -28.37 14.39
C PRO A 23 14.16 -28.47 12.90
N SER A 24 13.21 -28.39 11.97
CA SER A 24 13.39 -28.58 10.52
C SER A 24 13.54 -27.27 9.72
N ILE A 25 13.48 -26.12 10.38
CA ILE A 25 13.74 -24.82 9.73
C ILE A 25 15.21 -24.79 9.28
N GLU A 26 15.42 -24.90 7.97
CA GLU A 26 16.74 -24.73 7.38
C GLU A 26 17.25 -23.32 7.65
N ALA A 27 18.49 -23.20 8.11
CA ALA A 27 19.14 -21.92 8.26
C ALA A 27 19.17 -21.23 6.88
N PRO A 28 18.75 -19.95 6.76
CA PRO A 28 18.83 -19.22 5.51
C PRO A 28 20.27 -19.24 4.97
N VAL A 29 20.41 -19.41 3.66
CA VAL A 29 21.71 -19.37 2.99
C VAL A 29 22.35 -17.99 3.22
N PRO A 30 23.66 -17.89 3.52
CA PRO A 30 24.31 -16.60 3.78
C PRO A 30 24.24 -15.67 2.57
N LEU A 31 23.92 -14.39 2.80
CA LEU A 31 23.91 -13.32 1.80
C LEU A 31 24.77 -12.15 2.28
N GLY A 32 25.27 -11.40 1.31
CA GLY A 32 26.22 -10.32 1.51
C GLY A 32 25.60 -9.00 1.94
N VAL A 33 26.38 -7.93 1.75
CA VAL A 33 25.85 -6.56 1.79
C VAL A 33 24.83 -6.43 0.68
N SER A 34 23.69 -5.83 0.98
CA SER A 34 22.77 -5.39 -0.04
C SER A 34 23.49 -4.44 -0.96
N ALA A 35 23.31 -4.60 -2.27
CA ALA A 35 23.95 -3.73 -3.23
C ALA A 35 23.77 -2.27 -2.81
N GLY A 36 22.60 -1.84 -2.28
CA GLY A 36 22.15 -0.51 -1.75
C GLY A 36 23.13 0.39 -1.00
N LEU A 37 24.27 -0.16 -0.70
CA LEU A 37 25.28 0.33 0.19
C LEU A 37 26.65 0.46 -0.52
N ASP A 38 26.75 -0.01 -1.76
CA ASP A 38 27.93 0.06 -2.62
C ASP A 38 28.13 1.49 -3.12
N GLY A 39 29.33 2.04 -2.88
CA GLY A 39 29.67 3.41 -3.28
C GLY A 39 29.05 4.49 -2.41
N VAL A 40 28.20 4.13 -1.44
CA VAL A 40 27.82 5.05 -0.36
C VAL A 40 29.07 5.40 0.42
N THR A 41 29.21 6.68 0.80
CA THR A 41 30.37 7.16 1.56
C THR A 41 29.91 7.78 2.86
N GLY A 42 30.71 7.61 3.90
CA GLY A 42 30.38 8.10 5.23
C GLY A 42 29.45 7.15 5.97
N THR A 43 28.80 7.65 7.00
CA THR A 43 28.03 6.83 7.93
C THR A 43 26.66 6.46 7.37
N VAL A 44 26.33 5.18 7.37
CA VAL A 44 25.02 4.62 6.99
C VAL A 44 24.35 3.92 8.17
N GLU A 45 23.04 3.67 8.07
CA GLU A 45 22.26 2.87 9.01
C GLU A 45 21.67 1.65 8.29
N VAL A 46 21.94 0.46 8.82
CA VAL A 46 21.60 -0.82 8.19
C VAL A 46 20.99 -1.79 9.20
N THR A 47 20.10 -2.67 8.75
CA THR A 47 19.64 -3.85 9.48
C THR A 47 20.46 -5.06 9.06
N VAL A 48 20.82 -5.90 10.03
CA VAL A 48 21.60 -7.13 9.80
C VAL A 48 20.83 -8.32 10.30
N ARG A 49 20.41 -9.20 9.39
CA ARG A 49 19.74 -10.46 9.75
C ARG A 49 20.79 -11.54 10.04
N LEU A 50 20.59 -12.32 11.10
CA LEU A 50 21.52 -13.37 11.53
C LEU A 50 20.88 -14.76 11.50
N ALA A 51 21.72 -15.80 11.31
CA ALA A 51 21.28 -17.14 10.91
C ALA A 51 20.45 -17.94 11.93
N GLU A 52 20.52 -17.63 13.23
CA GLU A 52 19.72 -18.37 14.22
C GLU A 52 18.27 -17.85 14.18
N PRO A 53 17.26 -18.71 13.91
CA PRO A 53 15.88 -18.23 13.84
C PRO A 53 15.42 -17.74 15.22
N ALA A 54 14.60 -16.69 15.25
CA ALA A 54 13.99 -16.16 16.46
C ALA A 54 12.89 -17.09 17.02
N ILE A 55 12.31 -16.72 18.17
CA ILE A 55 11.24 -17.51 18.79
C ILE A 55 10.01 -17.53 17.87
N ALA A 56 9.52 -16.38 17.42
CA ALA A 56 8.32 -16.29 16.59
C ALA A 56 8.50 -17.00 15.24
N GLU A 57 9.72 -17.06 14.68
CA GLU A 57 10.02 -17.82 13.47
C GLU A 57 9.91 -19.34 13.67
N SER A 58 9.91 -19.83 14.91
CA SER A 58 10.09 -21.26 15.23
C SER A 58 8.96 -21.91 16.02
N VAL A 59 7.97 -21.12 16.45
CA VAL A 59 6.74 -21.63 17.09
C VAL A 59 5.79 -22.20 16.05
N VAL A 60 4.83 -23.00 16.47
CA VAL A 60 3.71 -23.41 15.62
C VAL A 60 2.76 -22.23 15.39
N ASP A 61 2.08 -22.20 14.25
CA ASP A 61 1.11 -21.15 13.92
C ASP A 61 0.02 -21.03 15.00
N GLY A 62 -0.21 -19.80 15.48
CA GLY A 62 -1.17 -19.48 16.54
C GLY A 62 -0.78 -19.98 17.94
N ALA A 63 0.50 -20.24 18.23
CA ALA A 63 0.95 -20.86 19.49
C ALA A 63 0.45 -20.14 20.76
N LEU A 64 0.41 -18.80 20.77
CA LEU A 64 -0.09 -17.99 21.88
C LEU A 64 -1.55 -18.29 22.19
N ALA A 65 -2.41 -18.20 21.16
CA ALA A 65 -3.83 -18.49 21.25
C ALA A 65 -4.10 -19.97 21.63
N ALA A 66 -3.33 -20.90 21.08
CA ALA A 66 -3.46 -22.32 21.38
C ALA A 66 -2.93 -22.71 22.77
N GLY A 67 -2.17 -21.84 23.44
CA GLY A 67 -1.47 -22.16 24.69
C GLY A 67 -0.40 -23.24 24.51
N THR A 68 0.15 -23.36 23.31
CA THR A 68 1.19 -24.33 22.92
C THR A 68 2.57 -23.70 22.82
N VAL A 69 2.72 -22.47 23.35
CA VAL A 69 4.01 -21.79 23.49
C VAL A 69 5.01 -22.72 24.22
N PRO A 70 6.26 -22.82 23.73
CA PRO A 70 7.31 -23.60 24.41
C PRO A 70 7.52 -23.16 25.86
N THR A 71 8.04 -24.04 26.70
CA THR A 71 8.28 -23.69 28.10
C THR A 71 9.27 -22.53 28.22
N LYS A 72 9.16 -21.73 29.29
CA LYS A 72 10.11 -20.64 29.60
C LYS A 72 11.59 -21.06 29.52
N ALA A 73 11.89 -22.31 29.87
CA ALA A 73 13.25 -22.85 29.80
C ALA A 73 13.72 -23.07 28.34
N GLU A 74 12.83 -23.56 27.47
CA GLU A 74 13.11 -23.76 26.04
C GLU A 74 13.23 -22.43 25.32
N GLN A 75 12.31 -21.50 25.57
CA GLN A 75 12.38 -20.13 25.06
C GLN A 75 13.68 -19.45 25.50
N LYS A 76 14.02 -19.50 26.79
CA LYS A 76 15.30 -18.96 27.30
C LYS A 76 16.52 -19.61 26.65
N SER A 77 16.49 -20.92 26.41
CA SER A 77 17.56 -21.64 25.70
C SER A 77 17.72 -21.13 24.27
N LYS A 78 16.61 -20.94 23.55
CA LYS A 78 16.57 -20.38 22.20
C LYS A 78 17.09 -18.94 22.17
N ARG A 79 16.58 -18.06 23.05
CA ARG A 79 17.09 -16.69 23.18
C ARG A 79 18.57 -16.65 23.51
N THR A 80 19.07 -17.56 24.34
CA THR A 80 20.51 -17.62 24.66
C THR A 80 21.36 -17.89 23.42
N LYS A 81 20.86 -18.65 22.43
CA LYS A 81 21.55 -18.86 21.15
C LYS A 81 21.51 -17.61 20.29
N VAL A 82 20.35 -16.98 20.15
CA VAL A 82 20.16 -15.72 19.42
C VAL A 82 21.06 -14.62 20.03
N ASP A 83 20.98 -14.41 21.35
CA ASP A 83 21.80 -13.46 22.10
C ASP A 83 23.31 -13.76 21.98
N ALA A 84 23.71 -15.03 22.02
CA ALA A 84 25.10 -15.40 21.80
C ALA A 84 25.57 -15.06 20.38
N GLN A 85 24.74 -15.29 19.37
CA GLN A 85 25.03 -14.94 17.98
C GLN A 85 25.10 -13.42 17.80
N GLN A 86 24.12 -12.67 18.32
CA GLN A 86 24.11 -11.20 18.29
C GLN A 86 25.30 -10.60 19.02
N LYS A 87 25.65 -11.08 20.22
CA LYS A 87 26.86 -10.60 20.95
C LYS A 87 28.15 -10.91 20.20
N SER A 88 28.23 -12.06 19.54
CA SER A 88 29.38 -12.41 18.69
C SER A 88 29.48 -11.48 17.48
N PHE A 89 28.36 -11.24 16.82
CA PHE A 89 28.23 -10.29 15.71
C PHE A 89 28.59 -8.87 16.17
N ALA A 90 27.92 -8.32 17.17
CA ALA A 90 28.13 -6.95 17.66
C ALA A 90 29.58 -6.69 18.10
N LYS A 91 30.24 -7.66 18.73
CA LYS A 91 31.67 -7.56 19.06
C LYS A 91 32.54 -7.42 17.80
N SER A 92 32.22 -8.18 16.76
CA SER A 92 32.95 -8.21 15.50
C SER A 92 32.65 -6.95 14.66
N ALA A 93 31.37 -6.57 14.56
CA ALA A 93 30.91 -5.34 13.94
C ALA A 93 31.52 -4.09 14.59
N LYS A 94 31.59 -4.04 15.92
CA LYS A 94 32.26 -2.93 16.64
C LYS A 94 33.75 -2.83 16.33
N ALA A 95 34.42 -3.94 16.04
CA ALA A 95 35.81 -3.92 15.61
C ALA A 95 35.99 -3.29 14.22
N LEU A 96 34.91 -3.23 13.43
CA LEU A 96 34.80 -2.53 12.15
C LEU A 96 34.25 -1.10 12.31
N GLY A 97 34.17 -0.57 13.53
CA GLY A 97 33.66 0.79 13.76
C GLY A 97 32.14 0.92 13.82
N ALA A 98 31.39 -0.19 13.75
CA ALA A 98 29.93 -0.15 13.85
C ALA A 98 29.46 0.28 15.24
N THR A 99 28.38 1.06 15.27
CA THR A 99 27.61 1.45 16.45
C THR A 99 26.25 0.78 16.37
N GLU A 100 25.90 -0.03 17.36
CA GLU A 100 24.57 -0.65 17.42
C GLU A 100 23.49 0.41 17.67
N LEU A 101 22.44 0.39 16.84
CA LEU A 101 21.27 1.25 16.94
C LEU A 101 20.12 0.56 17.68
N GLY A 102 20.03 -0.77 17.54
CA GLY A 102 19.05 -1.60 18.23
C GLY A 102 19.09 -3.04 17.74
N SER A 103 18.35 -3.93 18.39
CA SER A 103 18.22 -5.32 17.99
C SER A 103 16.86 -5.88 18.39
N ILE A 104 16.39 -6.89 17.67
CA ILE A 104 15.22 -7.70 18.00
C ILE A 104 15.61 -9.18 18.09
N GLN A 105 14.91 -9.95 18.94
CA GLN A 105 15.27 -11.35 19.23
C GLN A 105 14.08 -12.33 19.19
N LEU A 106 12.85 -11.81 19.19
CA LEU A 106 11.61 -12.57 19.30
C LEU A 106 10.87 -12.62 17.97
N ALA A 107 10.60 -11.46 17.36
CA ALA A 107 9.92 -11.32 16.07
C ALA A 107 10.84 -11.63 14.88
N GLY A 108 12.16 -11.56 15.08
CA GLY A 108 13.21 -11.88 14.12
C GLY A 108 14.58 -11.74 14.78
N ASN A 109 15.62 -12.33 14.20
CA ASN A 109 16.99 -12.15 14.67
C ASN A 109 17.71 -11.09 13.83
N VAL A 110 17.50 -9.83 14.22
CA VAL A 110 17.97 -8.66 13.47
C VAL A 110 18.72 -7.71 14.40
N VAL A 111 19.85 -7.19 13.94
CA VAL A 111 20.63 -6.14 14.62
C VAL A 111 20.77 -4.95 13.69
N ALA A 112 20.26 -3.79 14.09
CA ALA A 112 20.46 -2.54 13.39
C ALA A 112 21.76 -1.88 13.84
N VAL A 113 22.59 -1.44 12.89
CA VAL A 113 23.87 -0.78 13.18
C VAL A 113 24.06 0.44 12.29
N SER A 114 24.77 1.44 12.83
CA SER A 114 25.36 2.52 12.07
C SER A 114 26.84 2.24 11.85
N ILE A 115 27.33 2.34 10.63
CA ILE A 115 28.72 2.00 10.29
C ILE A 115 29.21 2.89 9.16
N ASP A 116 30.52 3.09 9.04
CA ASP A 116 31.08 3.68 7.82
C ASP A 116 30.82 2.74 6.65
N ALA A 117 30.30 3.30 5.54
CA ALA A 117 29.98 2.53 4.38
C ALA A 117 31.17 1.77 3.80
N ALA A 118 32.40 2.26 4.01
CA ALA A 118 33.63 1.58 3.62
C ALA A 118 33.84 0.21 4.31
N ASP A 119 33.15 -0.06 5.42
CA ASP A 119 33.31 -1.27 6.23
C ASP A 119 32.14 -2.28 6.08
N LEU A 120 31.18 -2.01 5.18
CA LEU A 120 30.00 -2.86 5.01
C LEU A 120 30.33 -4.26 4.48
N ASP A 121 31.25 -4.39 3.51
CA ASP A 121 31.71 -5.70 3.02
C ASP A 121 32.33 -6.54 4.14
N ALA A 122 33.13 -5.89 4.99
CA ALA A 122 33.71 -6.53 6.15
C ALA A 122 32.65 -6.93 7.17
N LEU A 123 31.57 -6.16 7.30
CA LEU A 123 30.43 -6.45 8.15
C LEU A 123 29.64 -7.67 7.66
N ALA A 124 29.35 -7.76 6.36
CA ALA A 124 28.64 -8.90 5.78
C ALA A 124 29.48 -10.18 5.73
N ALA A 125 30.80 -10.06 5.66
CA ALA A 125 31.71 -11.21 5.73
C ALA A 125 31.82 -11.82 7.14
N LEU A 126 31.17 -11.24 8.15
CA LEU A 126 31.15 -11.80 9.50
C LEU A 126 30.33 -13.09 9.58
N ASP A 127 30.75 -14.00 10.47
CA ASP A 127 30.11 -15.31 10.63
C ASP A 127 28.61 -15.18 10.94
N ASN A 128 27.80 -15.95 10.20
CA ASN A 128 26.35 -16.08 10.37
C ASN A 128 25.53 -14.83 10.03
N VAL A 129 26.12 -13.84 9.37
CA VAL A 129 25.33 -12.78 8.72
C VAL A 129 24.59 -13.39 7.54
N ILE A 130 23.25 -13.25 7.55
CA ILE A 130 22.40 -13.59 6.41
C ILE A 130 22.32 -12.41 5.48
N SER A 131 22.18 -11.18 5.95
CA SER A 131 22.08 -9.99 5.07
C SER A 131 22.42 -8.72 5.83
N VAL A 132 22.93 -7.70 5.12
CA VAL A 132 23.13 -6.33 5.62
C VAL A 132 22.40 -5.36 4.70
N THR A 133 21.34 -4.71 5.15
CA THR A 133 20.42 -3.99 4.27
C THR A 133 20.03 -2.61 4.82
N PRO A 134 19.63 -1.63 3.99
CA PRO A 134 19.23 -0.32 4.49
C PRO A 134 18.05 -0.39 5.45
N LEU A 135 18.04 0.52 6.42
CA LEU A 135 16.92 0.66 7.34
C LEU A 135 15.70 1.29 6.64
N GLY A 136 14.54 0.61 6.71
CA GLY A 136 13.29 1.08 6.12
C GLY A 136 12.82 2.43 6.69
N ARG A 137 12.19 3.25 5.83
CA ARG A 137 11.54 4.51 6.21
C ARG A 137 10.03 4.34 6.15
N TYR A 138 9.35 4.73 7.22
CA TYR A 138 7.91 4.59 7.37
C TYR A 138 7.32 5.93 7.81
N GLU A 139 6.01 6.12 7.61
CA GLU A 139 5.31 7.33 8.05
C GLU A 139 3.96 6.97 8.67
N THR A 140 3.43 7.84 9.53
CA THR A 140 2.05 7.75 10.01
C THR A 140 1.08 7.98 8.83
N HIS A 141 0.00 7.19 8.77
CA HIS A 141 -0.98 7.33 7.70
C HIS A 141 -2.06 8.37 8.04
N SER A 142 -1.67 9.63 8.20
CA SER A 142 -2.64 10.71 8.42
C SER A 142 -3.18 11.30 7.12
N THR A 143 -4.37 11.88 7.19
CA THR A 143 -4.78 12.98 6.32
C THR A 143 -4.72 14.25 7.15
N ASN A 144 -4.52 15.42 6.53
CA ASN A 144 -4.45 16.68 7.29
C ASN A 144 -5.71 16.83 8.16
N ALA A 145 -5.54 16.89 9.49
CA ALA A 145 -6.65 16.92 10.47
C ALA A 145 -7.66 18.04 10.20
N ASP A 146 -7.19 19.17 9.66
CA ASP A 146 -8.03 20.31 9.30
C ASP A 146 -8.94 20.09 8.07
N GLU A 147 -8.75 19.00 7.33
CA GLU A 147 -9.44 18.72 6.06
C GLU A 147 -10.51 17.64 6.19
N VAL A 148 -10.78 17.05 7.35
CA VAL A 148 -11.76 15.95 7.48
C VAL A 148 -12.91 16.35 8.41
N GLU A 149 -14.16 16.20 7.94
CA GLU A 149 -15.34 16.25 8.81
C GLU A 149 -15.42 14.93 9.57
N SER A 150 -15.58 14.99 10.89
CA SER A 150 -15.47 13.81 11.76
C SER A 150 -16.74 13.55 12.56
N GLY A 151 -17.12 12.28 12.64
CA GLY A 151 -18.23 11.79 13.46
C GLY A 151 -17.83 11.59 14.93
N SER A 152 -18.77 11.37 15.84
CA SER A 152 -18.44 11.02 17.24
C SER A 152 -18.15 9.53 17.41
N LEU A 153 -17.40 9.14 18.45
CA LEU A 153 -17.20 7.70 18.73
C LEU A 153 -18.50 6.97 19.13
N ALA A 154 -19.47 7.67 19.71
CA ALA A 154 -20.80 7.10 19.94
C ALA A 154 -21.49 6.73 18.61
N GLN A 155 -21.39 7.60 17.59
CA GLN A 155 -21.87 7.30 16.25
C GLN A 155 -21.11 6.13 15.63
N ALA A 156 -19.79 6.02 15.87
CA ALA A 156 -18.98 4.88 15.43
C ALA A 156 -19.50 3.56 16.02
N ILE A 157 -19.65 3.50 17.35
CA ILE A 157 -20.14 2.32 18.09
C ILE A 157 -21.49 1.85 17.56
N ASP A 158 -22.42 2.80 17.35
CA ASP A 158 -23.75 2.52 16.83
C ASP A 158 -23.69 2.00 15.38
N TYR A 159 -22.92 2.67 14.52
CA TYR A 159 -22.88 2.36 13.09
C TYR A 159 -22.19 1.04 12.77
N VAL A 160 -21.09 0.72 13.45
CA VAL A 160 -20.41 -0.57 13.27
C VAL A 160 -21.05 -1.70 14.07
N GLU A 161 -22.17 -1.43 14.75
CA GLU A 161 -22.94 -2.38 15.57
C GLU A 161 -22.15 -2.96 16.76
N ALA A 162 -21.22 -2.20 17.33
CA ALA A 162 -20.43 -2.60 18.50
C ALA A 162 -21.27 -2.63 19.80
N GLY A 163 -22.24 -1.72 19.93
CA GLY A 163 -23.10 -1.61 21.12
C GLY A 163 -23.85 -2.90 21.46
N ALA A 164 -24.18 -3.73 20.46
CA ALA A 164 -24.81 -5.03 20.70
C ALA A 164 -23.92 -6.02 21.47
N LEU A 165 -22.58 -5.88 21.38
CA LEU A 165 -21.64 -6.69 22.17
C LEU A 165 -21.48 -6.10 23.57
N HIS A 166 -21.44 -4.76 23.70
CA HIS A 166 -21.44 -4.10 25.01
C HIS A 166 -22.66 -4.51 25.84
N ASP A 167 -23.85 -4.50 25.23
CA ASP A 167 -25.11 -4.95 25.84
C ASP A 167 -25.07 -6.44 26.24
N ALA A 168 -24.29 -7.25 25.52
CA ALA A 168 -24.07 -8.66 25.81
C ALA A 168 -22.97 -8.90 26.87
N GLY A 169 -22.34 -7.84 27.38
CA GLY A 169 -21.27 -7.89 28.39
C GLY A 169 -19.87 -8.11 27.82
N TYR A 170 -19.70 -7.96 26.51
CA TYR A 170 -18.39 -7.99 25.85
C TYR A 170 -17.99 -6.56 25.49
N ASP A 171 -17.05 -5.99 26.24
CA ASP A 171 -16.55 -4.63 26.06
C ASP A 171 -15.05 -4.58 25.72
N GLY A 172 -14.41 -5.74 25.55
CA GLY A 172 -12.97 -5.88 25.33
C GLY A 172 -12.17 -6.15 26.61
N SER A 173 -12.86 -6.33 27.75
CA SER A 173 -12.22 -6.60 29.03
C SER A 173 -11.23 -7.77 28.97
N GLY A 174 -10.01 -7.54 29.46
CA GLY A 174 -8.96 -8.56 29.49
C GLY A 174 -8.17 -8.73 28.20
N VAL A 175 -8.52 -8.01 27.14
CA VAL A 175 -7.74 -7.96 25.89
C VAL A 175 -6.70 -6.85 25.97
N LYS A 176 -5.44 -7.19 25.64
CA LYS A 176 -4.30 -6.27 25.58
C LYS A 176 -4.10 -5.79 24.15
N VAL A 177 -4.07 -4.47 23.94
CA VAL A 177 -3.82 -3.85 22.64
C VAL A 177 -2.58 -2.97 22.70
N ALA A 178 -1.53 -3.34 21.96
CA ALA A 178 -0.39 -2.45 21.70
C ALA A 178 -0.70 -1.49 20.55
N VAL A 179 -0.49 -0.21 20.79
CA VAL A 179 -0.61 0.86 19.80
C VAL A 179 0.81 1.30 19.43
N LEU A 180 1.29 0.85 18.27
CA LEU A 180 2.59 1.22 17.72
C LEU A 180 2.43 2.51 16.91
N ASP A 181 2.74 3.66 17.53
CA ASP A 181 2.40 4.98 16.99
C ASP A 181 3.28 6.11 17.61
N SER A 182 2.79 7.35 17.72
CA SER A 182 3.50 8.52 18.29
C SER A 182 3.50 8.60 19.82
N GLY A 183 2.84 7.67 20.51
CA GLY A 183 2.64 7.68 21.97
C GLY A 183 1.16 7.62 22.36
N ILE A 184 0.87 7.64 23.65
CA ILE A 184 -0.50 7.79 24.17
C ILE A 184 -0.51 8.82 25.30
N ASP A 185 -1.38 9.83 25.23
CA ASP A 185 -1.68 10.71 26.35
C ASP A 185 -2.50 9.97 27.43
N TYR A 186 -1.81 9.21 28.28
CA TYR A 186 -2.43 8.52 29.42
C TYR A 186 -2.97 9.48 30.51
N THR A 187 -2.76 10.79 30.38
CA THR A 187 -3.31 11.79 31.29
C THR A 187 -4.64 12.38 30.81
N HIS A 188 -5.01 12.12 29.56
CA HIS A 188 -6.25 12.58 28.96
C HIS A 188 -7.47 11.91 29.62
N PHE A 189 -8.55 12.69 29.82
CA PHE A 189 -9.78 12.21 30.46
C PHE A 189 -10.40 11.00 29.77
N ASN A 190 -10.49 11.05 28.44
CA ASN A 190 -11.03 9.96 27.61
C ASN A 190 -10.19 8.67 27.67
N LEU A 191 -8.94 8.77 28.13
CA LEU A 191 -8.01 7.64 28.29
C LEU A 191 -7.81 7.27 29.77
N GLY A 192 -8.78 7.61 30.63
CA GLY A 192 -8.78 7.24 32.05
C GLY A 192 -7.92 8.13 32.94
N GLY A 193 -7.31 9.18 32.39
CA GLY A 193 -6.54 10.19 33.11
C GLY A 193 -7.40 11.24 33.83
N PRO A 194 -6.78 12.16 34.59
CA PRO A 194 -7.49 13.20 35.31
C PRO A 194 -8.04 14.33 34.41
N GLY A 195 -7.54 14.46 33.18
CA GLY A 195 -8.02 15.47 32.22
C GLY A 195 -7.58 16.89 32.51
N ASP A 196 -6.40 17.08 33.09
CA ASP A 196 -5.86 18.40 33.46
C ASP A 196 -4.59 18.72 32.65
N VAL A 197 -4.59 19.84 31.93
CA VAL A 197 -3.48 20.30 31.08
C VAL A 197 -2.19 20.51 31.88
N ALA A 198 -2.29 21.02 33.11
CA ALA A 198 -1.11 21.24 33.94
C ALA A 198 -0.54 19.90 34.45
N PHE A 199 -1.39 18.90 34.67
CA PHE A 199 -0.97 17.53 34.99
C PHE A 199 -0.25 16.87 33.82
N HIS A 200 -0.79 16.96 32.59
CA HIS A 200 -0.07 16.54 31.38
C HIS A 200 1.30 17.19 31.31
N THR A 201 1.35 18.52 31.41
CA THR A 201 2.59 19.30 31.36
C THR A 201 3.61 18.84 32.41
N ALA A 202 3.16 18.52 33.62
CA ALA A 202 4.02 18.01 34.68
C ALA A 202 4.55 16.60 34.39
N CYS A 203 3.72 15.71 33.85
CA CYS A 203 4.13 14.36 33.43
C CYS A 203 5.06 14.39 32.20
N PHE A 204 4.81 15.29 31.25
CA PHE A 204 5.64 15.46 30.06
C PHE A 204 6.98 16.14 30.35
N ALA A 205 7.06 16.99 31.37
CA ALA A 205 8.34 17.58 31.80
C ALA A 205 9.38 16.53 32.24
N VAL A 206 8.94 15.30 32.55
CA VAL A 206 9.78 14.15 32.87
C VAL A 206 9.68 13.04 31.82
N ALA A 207 9.24 13.35 30.60
CA ALA A 207 9.09 12.39 29.49
C ALA A 207 10.36 11.57 29.25
N ASN A 208 11.55 12.13 29.48
CA ASN A 208 12.81 11.41 29.26
C ASN A 208 13.28 10.57 30.48
N ALA A 209 12.36 10.11 31.32
CA ALA A 209 12.63 9.37 32.55
C ALA A 209 11.48 8.38 32.85
N PRO A 210 11.72 7.34 33.68
CA PRO A 210 10.65 6.43 34.09
C PRO A 210 9.49 7.18 34.72
N VAL A 211 8.26 6.78 34.34
CA VAL A 211 7.04 7.36 34.92
C VAL A 211 7.03 7.16 36.43
N ALA A 212 6.84 8.25 37.17
CA ALA A 212 6.94 8.27 38.62
C ALA A 212 5.98 9.30 39.24
N GLY A 213 5.82 9.22 40.57
CA GLY A 213 4.90 10.09 41.30
C GLY A 213 3.46 9.87 40.85
N ASP A 214 2.67 10.95 40.88
CA ASP A 214 1.24 10.92 40.55
C ASP A 214 0.97 10.45 39.11
N CYS A 215 1.92 10.62 38.17
CA CYS A 215 1.80 10.13 36.79
C CYS A 215 1.74 8.60 36.72
N ALA A 216 2.39 7.89 37.66
CA ALA A 216 2.43 6.43 37.69
C ALA A 216 1.09 5.80 38.13
N ASP A 217 0.16 6.59 38.67
CA ASP A 217 -1.20 6.13 38.95
C ASP A 217 -2.02 5.95 37.65
N TYR A 218 -1.57 6.56 36.55
CA TYR A 218 -2.25 6.57 35.24
C TYR A 218 -1.49 5.82 34.14
N PHE A 219 -0.29 5.32 34.43
CA PHE A 219 0.51 4.51 33.51
C PHE A 219 1.16 3.32 34.21
N GLY A 220 1.05 2.14 33.60
CA GLY A 220 1.61 0.89 34.10
C GLY A 220 0.55 -0.11 34.58
N PRO A 221 0.94 -1.29 35.10
CA PRO A 221 0.00 -2.41 35.27
C PRO A 221 -1.21 -2.12 36.18
N SER A 222 -1.08 -1.16 37.11
CA SER A 222 -2.15 -0.72 38.02
C SER A 222 -3.00 0.43 37.47
N ALA A 223 -2.60 1.06 36.36
CA ALA A 223 -3.30 2.17 35.76
C ALA A 223 -4.73 1.79 35.35
N PRO A 224 -5.67 2.75 35.28
CA PRO A 224 -7.05 2.46 34.88
C PRO A 224 -7.17 2.01 33.41
N LYS A 225 -6.29 2.47 32.51
CA LYS A 225 -6.43 2.27 31.06
C LYS A 225 -5.13 1.93 30.33
N VAL A 226 -4.08 2.74 30.50
CA VAL A 226 -2.79 2.53 29.82
C VAL A 226 -1.87 1.68 30.70
N LYS A 227 -1.86 0.37 30.45
CA LYS A 227 -1.26 -0.65 31.33
C LYS A 227 0.26 -0.78 31.20
N GLY A 228 0.86 -0.13 30.22
CA GLY A 228 2.30 -0.14 30.00
C GLY A 228 2.66 0.43 28.64
N GLY A 229 3.91 0.23 28.25
CA GLY A 229 4.44 0.79 27.02
C GLY A 229 5.90 1.18 27.12
N TYR A 230 6.45 1.69 26.03
CA TYR A 230 7.83 2.14 25.94
C TYR A 230 8.00 3.15 24.80
N ASP A 231 8.86 4.15 25.00
CA ASP A 231 9.27 5.10 23.97
C ASP A 231 10.56 4.62 23.32
N PHE A 232 10.49 4.22 22.05
CA PHE A 232 11.64 3.76 21.28
C PHE A 232 12.31 4.88 20.46
N VAL A 233 11.74 6.09 20.43
CA VAL A 233 12.22 7.19 19.57
C VAL A 233 12.59 8.46 20.33
N GLY A 234 11.85 8.81 21.38
CA GLY A 234 11.92 10.10 22.05
C GLY A 234 11.23 11.23 21.27
N ASP A 235 11.13 12.39 21.90
CA ASP A 235 10.34 13.53 21.40
C ASP A 235 11.03 14.39 20.34
N ASP A 236 12.36 14.25 20.20
CA ASP A 236 13.18 15.18 19.40
C ASP A 236 13.52 14.64 18.00
N TRP A 237 13.39 13.33 17.78
CA TRP A 237 13.76 12.70 16.51
C TRP A 237 12.71 12.95 15.43
N PRO A 238 13.06 13.16 14.15
CA PRO A 238 14.43 13.32 13.62
C PRO A 238 14.92 14.78 13.60
N THR A 239 14.02 15.74 13.83
CA THR A 239 14.25 17.16 13.52
C THR A 239 15.23 17.85 14.48
N TYR A 240 15.16 17.54 15.77
CA TYR A 240 15.89 18.25 16.84
C TYR A 240 16.95 17.39 17.54
N GLY A 241 17.00 16.09 17.25
CA GLY A 241 17.94 15.18 17.89
C GLY A 241 17.93 13.78 17.30
N ALA A 242 18.86 12.96 17.80
CA ALA A 242 18.87 11.52 17.53
C ALA A 242 17.78 10.81 18.34
N VAL A 243 17.50 9.56 17.96
CA VAL A 243 16.63 8.66 18.73
C VAL A 243 17.11 8.58 20.18
N LYS A 244 16.17 8.74 21.12
CA LYS A 244 16.44 8.71 22.56
C LYS A 244 15.35 7.90 23.27
N PRO A 245 15.50 6.56 23.31
CA PRO A 245 14.52 5.70 23.93
C PRO A 245 14.42 5.91 25.44
N ASP A 246 13.21 5.78 25.99
CA ASP A 246 12.93 5.84 27.41
C ASP A 246 11.62 5.12 27.78
N ALA A 247 11.32 5.06 29.08
CA ALA A 247 10.22 4.27 29.62
C ALA A 247 8.87 5.01 29.68
N ASN A 248 8.78 6.24 29.16
CA ASN A 248 7.59 7.08 29.23
C ASN A 248 7.10 7.43 27.82
N PRO A 249 6.17 6.63 27.27
CA PRO A 249 5.59 6.84 25.93
C PRO A 249 4.49 7.90 25.90
N LEU A 250 4.53 8.90 26.79
CA LEU A 250 3.55 9.98 26.81
C LEU A 250 3.61 10.72 25.48
N ASP A 251 2.45 10.88 24.85
CA ASP A 251 2.35 11.59 23.58
C ASP A 251 2.63 13.07 23.76
N ALA A 252 3.26 13.67 22.75
CA ALA A 252 3.68 15.04 22.82
C ALA A 252 2.53 16.01 22.50
N PRO A 253 2.59 17.27 22.96
CA PRO A 253 1.59 18.28 22.60
C PRO A 253 1.57 18.56 21.10
N SER A 254 0.39 18.85 20.53
CA SER A 254 0.21 19.25 19.12
C SER A 254 0.79 20.65 18.80
N ALA A 255 1.06 21.49 19.81
CA ALA A 255 1.53 22.87 19.64
C ALA A 255 3.04 22.97 19.28
N PRO A 256 3.46 23.89 18.38
CA PRO A 256 4.86 24.04 17.94
C PRO A 256 5.86 24.25 19.09
N ARG A 257 7.04 23.61 19.00
CA ARG A 257 8.08 23.64 20.06
C ARG A 257 8.67 25.03 20.23
N PHE A 258 8.98 25.68 19.12
CA PHE A 258 9.49 27.05 19.06
C PHE A 258 8.58 27.94 18.20
N SER A 259 8.59 29.24 18.50
CA SER A 259 7.84 30.21 17.70
C SER A 259 8.39 30.23 16.27
N GLY A 260 7.54 29.85 15.30
CA GLY A 260 7.90 29.77 13.88
C GLY A 260 8.07 28.35 13.33
N ASP A 261 8.02 27.32 14.19
CA ASP A 261 8.00 25.92 13.75
C ASP A 261 6.61 25.52 13.22
N LYS A 262 6.56 24.42 12.45
CA LYS A 262 5.30 23.70 12.24
C LYS A 262 4.79 23.15 13.59
N ALA A 263 3.47 23.01 13.70
CA ALA A 263 2.86 22.23 14.77
C ALA A 263 3.52 20.84 14.86
N TRP A 264 3.56 20.26 16.06
CA TRP A 264 4.08 18.90 16.25
C TRP A 264 3.15 17.93 15.54
N ASP A 265 3.72 16.88 14.93
CA ASP A 265 2.97 15.77 14.36
C ASP A 265 2.68 14.67 15.43
N GLY A 266 2.97 14.96 16.72
CA GLY A 266 2.52 14.18 17.87
C GLY A 266 1.00 14.25 18.09
N GLY A 267 0.46 13.35 18.90
CA GLY A 267 -0.99 13.22 19.15
C GLY A 267 -1.69 12.15 18.31
N HIS A 268 -1.07 11.69 17.21
CA HIS A 268 -1.67 10.68 16.33
C HIS A 268 -2.00 9.38 17.09
N GLY A 269 -1.08 8.89 17.92
CA GLY A 269 -1.29 7.69 18.72
C GLY A 269 -2.36 7.85 19.81
N THR A 270 -2.52 9.06 20.34
CA THR A 270 -3.61 9.40 21.29
C THR A 270 -4.99 9.27 20.64
N HIS A 271 -5.17 9.79 19.41
CA HIS A 271 -6.41 9.59 18.65
C HIS A 271 -6.70 8.12 18.39
N VAL A 272 -5.68 7.38 17.90
CA VAL A 272 -5.78 5.95 17.62
C VAL A 272 -6.19 5.16 18.86
N ALA A 273 -5.54 5.41 20.00
CA ALA A 273 -5.83 4.77 21.27
C ALA A 273 -7.27 5.02 21.75
N ASP A 274 -7.74 6.26 21.62
CA ASP A 274 -9.10 6.65 22.01
C ASP A 274 -10.16 5.95 21.18
N ILE A 275 -9.98 5.87 19.86
CA ILE A 275 -10.89 5.15 18.95
C ILE A 275 -10.97 3.66 19.31
N ILE A 276 -9.82 3.02 19.60
CA ILE A 276 -9.78 1.59 19.96
C ILE A 276 -10.57 1.34 21.24
N GLY A 277 -10.23 2.05 22.31
CA GLY A 277 -10.63 1.65 23.66
C GLY A 277 -10.63 2.77 24.69
N GLY A 278 -10.81 4.02 24.27
CA GLY A 278 -11.10 5.13 25.16
C GLY A 278 -12.22 4.78 26.14
N ARG A 279 -12.05 5.20 27.40
CA ARG A 279 -13.06 5.07 28.46
C ARG A 279 -12.79 6.13 29.52
N SER A 280 -13.63 7.16 29.54
CA SER A 280 -13.57 8.15 30.61
C SER A 280 -13.97 7.53 31.96
N ALA A 281 -13.48 8.12 33.06
CA ALA A 281 -13.76 7.62 34.40
C ALA A 281 -15.25 7.66 34.78
N ASP A 282 -16.03 8.53 34.14
CA ASP A 282 -17.48 8.63 34.30
C ASP A 282 -18.27 7.84 33.24
N GLU A 283 -17.58 7.16 32.33
CA GLU A 283 -18.12 6.38 31.22
C GLU A 283 -18.98 7.19 30.22
N SER A 284 -18.91 8.52 30.25
CA SER A 284 -19.57 9.39 29.28
C SER A 284 -18.94 9.34 27.88
N HIS A 285 -17.68 8.90 27.80
CA HIS A 285 -16.93 8.71 26.56
C HIS A 285 -16.42 7.27 26.43
N GLN A 286 -16.58 6.68 25.25
CA GLN A 286 -16.19 5.31 24.96
C GLN A 286 -15.67 5.17 23.51
N GLY A 287 -14.57 4.44 23.35
CA GLY A 287 -14.12 3.90 22.07
C GLY A 287 -14.86 2.60 21.72
N ILE A 288 -14.44 1.93 20.65
CA ILE A 288 -15.10 0.71 20.18
C ILE A 288 -15.06 -0.43 21.23
N ALA A 289 -13.93 -0.63 21.89
CA ALA A 289 -13.71 -1.63 22.94
C ALA A 289 -13.29 -0.97 24.26
N PRO A 290 -14.21 -0.34 25.00
CA PRO A 290 -13.87 0.49 26.16
C PRO A 290 -13.30 -0.31 27.34
N GLY A 291 -13.45 -1.63 27.38
CA GLY A 291 -12.85 -2.53 28.36
C GLY A 291 -11.40 -2.94 28.07
N ALA A 292 -10.90 -2.70 26.85
CA ALA A 292 -9.55 -3.12 26.46
C ALA A 292 -8.45 -2.38 27.24
N ASP A 293 -7.36 -3.10 27.53
CA ASP A 293 -6.14 -2.57 28.14
C ASP A 293 -5.20 -2.08 27.03
N LEU A 294 -4.80 -0.81 27.11
CA LEU A 294 -3.95 -0.18 26.09
C LEU A 294 -2.48 -0.18 26.51
N TYR A 295 -1.60 -0.43 25.55
CA TYR A 295 -0.15 -0.35 25.72
C TYR A 295 0.42 0.65 24.70
N ALA A 296 1.11 1.66 25.20
CA ALA A 296 1.64 2.77 24.41
C ALA A 296 3.05 2.43 23.88
N VAL A 297 3.17 2.07 22.61
CA VAL A 297 4.45 1.69 22.00
C VAL A 297 4.86 2.77 21.02
N LYS A 298 5.68 3.71 21.48
CA LYS A 298 6.01 4.89 20.69
C LYS A 298 7.19 4.61 19.75
N VAL A 299 6.88 4.59 18.45
CA VAL A 299 7.81 4.25 17.34
C VAL A 299 7.83 5.33 16.25
N CYS A 300 6.92 6.30 16.34
CA CYS A 300 6.79 7.43 15.43
C CYS A 300 7.20 8.74 16.08
N SER A 301 7.74 9.63 15.26
CA SER A 301 8.20 10.95 15.66
C SER A 301 7.07 11.80 16.25
N SER A 302 7.42 12.65 17.20
CA SER A 302 6.54 13.70 17.70
C SER A 302 6.66 15.00 16.90
N VAL A 303 7.62 15.12 15.98
CA VAL A 303 8.00 16.38 15.28
C VAL A 303 8.04 16.24 13.75
N SER A 304 7.72 15.06 13.23
CA SER A 304 7.43 14.78 11.82
C SER A 304 6.46 13.60 11.70
N THR A 305 5.92 13.35 10.51
CA THR A 305 5.14 12.12 10.22
C THR A 305 5.98 10.85 10.19
N SER A 306 7.31 10.94 10.33
CA SER A 306 8.22 9.81 10.16
C SER A 306 8.12 8.82 11.31
N CYS A 307 8.21 7.54 11.00
CA CYS A 307 8.36 6.45 11.96
C CYS A 307 9.71 5.76 11.77
N ASN A 308 10.37 5.45 12.88
CA ASN A 308 11.72 4.91 12.85
C ASN A 308 11.67 3.39 12.63
N GLY A 309 12.33 2.88 11.58
CA GLY A 309 12.32 1.45 11.24
C GLY A 309 12.85 0.54 12.36
N VAL A 310 13.89 0.96 13.10
CA VAL A 310 14.43 0.18 14.24
C VAL A 310 13.40 0.15 15.36
N ALA A 311 12.81 1.30 15.67
CA ALA A 311 11.77 1.42 16.70
C ALA A 311 10.53 0.58 16.37
N ILE A 312 10.10 0.53 15.09
CA ILE A 312 8.98 -0.31 14.65
C ILE A 312 9.30 -1.79 14.92
N LEU A 313 10.48 -2.26 14.49
CA LEU A 313 10.90 -3.63 14.73
C LEU A 313 10.97 -3.93 16.24
N GLN A 314 11.58 -3.05 17.03
CA GLN A 314 11.67 -3.18 18.49
C GLN A 314 10.30 -3.15 19.18
N GLY A 315 9.36 -2.34 18.69
CA GLY A 315 8.00 -2.28 19.18
C GLY A 315 7.21 -3.56 18.91
N MET A 316 7.41 -4.18 17.73
CA MET A 316 6.84 -5.50 17.42
C MET A 316 7.46 -6.59 18.30
N ASP A 317 8.78 -6.55 18.53
CA ASP A 317 9.48 -7.47 19.42
C ASP A 317 9.00 -7.33 20.87
N TRP A 318 8.89 -6.09 21.35
CA TRP A 318 8.37 -5.77 22.69
C TRP A 318 6.93 -6.24 22.88
N SER A 319 6.11 -6.19 21.84
CA SER A 319 4.72 -6.66 21.87
C SER A 319 4.62 -8.17 22.15
N LEU A 320 5.66 -8.95 21.84
CA LEU A 320 5.73 -10.37 22.18
C LEU A 320 6.16 -10.64 23.63
N ASP A 321 6.82 -9.70 24.31
CA ASP A 321 7.32 -9.86 25.69
C ASP A 321 7.30 -8.50 26.41
N PRO A 322 6.11 -7.95 26.71
CA PRO A 322 5.99 -6.61 27.25
C PRO A 322 6.60 -6.47 28.67
N ASN A 323 6.82 -7.58 29.38
CA ASN A 323 7.44 -7.58 30.71
C ASN A 323 8.98 -7.79 30.70
N GLY A 324 9.56 -8.14 29.55
CA GLY A 324 11.00 -8.27 29.36
C GLY A 324 11.65 -9.51 30.00
N ASP A 325 10.87 -10.54 30.36
CA ASP A 325 11.40 -11.79 30.92
C ASP A 325 11.75 -12.84 29.84
N GLY A 326 11.30 -12.56 28.62
CA GLY A 326 11.45 -13.26 27.33
C GLY A 326 10.79 -14.62 27.27
N ASP A 327 9.72 -14.75 28.03
CA ASP A 327 8.67 -15.70 27.78
C ASP A 327 7.56 -15.00 27.00
N ILE A 328 7.29 -15.41 25.76
CA ILE A 328 6.27 -14.74 24.95
C ILE A 328 4.83 -14.96 25.44
N SER A 329 4.61 -15.81 26.45
CA SER A 329 3.27 -16.16 26.93
C SER A 329 2.46 -15.00 27.51
N ASP A 330 3.08 -13.85 27.77
CA ASP A 330 2.41 -12.63 28.20
C ASP A 330 2.30 -11.56 27.10
N ALA A 331 2.59 -11.90 25.85
CA ALA A 331 2.40 -11.07 24.67
C ALA A 331 1.05 -10.34 24.69
N VAL A 332 0.99 -9.21 23.99
CA VAL A 332 -0.28 -8.53 23.71
C VAL A 332 -1.14 -9.38 22.77
N ASP A 333 -2.45 -9.19 22.83
CA ASP A 333 -3.39 -9.95 21.99
C ASP A 333 -3.57 -9.29 20.62
N ILE A 334 -3.49 -7.96 20.56
CA ILE A 334 -3.60 -7.15 19.34
C ILE A 334 -2.43 -6.18 19.23
N VAL A 335 -1.89 -6.06 18.01
CA VAL A 335 -1.01 -4.96 17.61
C VAL A 335 -1.73 -4.11 16.56
N ASN A 336 -1.94 -2.83 16.86
CA ASN A 336 -2.46 -1.84 15.93
C ASN A 336 -1.30 -0.99 15.38
N MET A 337 -1.20 -0.88 14.05
CA MET A 337 -0.21 -0.02 13.37
C MET A 337 -0.91 0.90 12.37
N SER A 338 -0.98 2.18 12.72
CA SER A 338 -1.57 3.23 11.87
C SER A 338 -0.48 4.01 11.13
N LEU A 339 0.42 3.24 10.51
CA LEU A 339 1.64 3.67 9.83
C LEU A 339 1.93 2.75 8.64
N GLY A 340 2.84 3.16 7.76
CA GLY A 340 3.36 2.31 6.70
C GLY A 340 4.12 3.05 5.60
N SER A 341 4.37 2.34 4.49
CA SER A 341 4.94 2.86 3.25
C SER A 341 4.22 2.26 2.04
N ALA A 342 4.03 3.02 0.97
CA ALA A 342 3.32 2.56 -0.23
C ALA A 342 4.04 1.42 -0.97
N TYR A 343 3.32 0.67 -1.82
CA TYR A 343 3.89 -0.44 -2.61
C TYR A 343 4.56 -1.54 -1.78
N GLY A 344 3.91 -1.95 -0.69
CA GLY A 344 4.46 -2.92 0.26
C GLY A 344 4.76 -4.27 -0.39
N GLN A 345 5.92 -4.83 -0.03
CA GLN A 345 6.45 -6.08 -0.55
C GLN A 345 6.76 -7.05 0.59
N ASP A 346 6.95 -8.33 0.27
CA ASP A 346 7.33 -9.33 1.27
C ASP A 346 8.78 -9.16 1.74
N GLN A 347 9.59 -8.50 0.91
CA GLN A 347 10.97 -8.16 1.21
C GLN A 347 11.10 -7.11 2.33
N ASP A 348 10.06 -6.32 2.64
CA ASP A 348 10.08 -5.38 3.77
C ASP A 348 10.28 -6.12 5.11
N ASP A 349 11.24 -5.67 5.91
CA ASP A 349 11.52 -6.18 7.26
C ASP A 349 10.32 -6.06 8.22
N SER A 350 9.55 -4.98 8.11
CA SER A 350 8.32 -4.78 8.87
C SER A 350 7.21 -5.75 8.46
N SER A 351 7.08 -6.07 7.17
CA SER A 351 6.13 -7.07 6.67
C SER A 351 6.50 -8.45 7.20
N PHE A 352 7.78 -8.80 7.19
CA PHE A 352 8.30 -10.04 7.75
C PHE A 352 8.03 -10.16 9.26
N ALA A 353 8.39 -9.13 10.04
CA ALA A 353 8.15 -9.12 11.48
C ALA A 353 6.65 -9.17 11.82
N ALA A 354 5.80 -8.43 11.10
CA ALA A 354 4.35 -8.46 11.29
C ALA A 354 3.74 -9.84 11.00
N ALA A 355 4.21 -10.52 9.94
CA ALA A 355 3.79 -11.89 9.65
C ALA A 355 4.20 -12.86 10.77
N ASN A 356 5.39 -12.69 11.36
CA ASN A 356 5.84 -13.51 12.49
C ASN A 356 5.02 -13.27 13.77
N LEU A 357 4.54 -12.03 14.01
CA LEU A 357 3.61 -11.74 15.11
C LEU A 357 2.29 -12.50 14.92
N VAL A 358 1.74 -12.47 13.69
CA VAL A 358 0.51 -13.22 13.35
C VAL A 358 0.73 -14.71 13.56
N HIS A 359 1.84 -15.25 13.05
CA HIS A 359 2.23 -16.65 13.21
C HIS A 359 2.40 -17.04 14.68
N ALA A 360 2.95 -16.16 15.53
CA ALA A 360 3.03 -16.42 16.97
C ALA A 360 1.65 -16.47 17.65
N GLY A 361 0.64 -15.81 17.08
CA GLY A 361 -0.73 -15.78 17.56
C GLY A 361 -1.24 -14.40 18.00
N VAL A 362 -0.54 -13.33 17.64
CA VAL A 362 -0.98 -11.94 17.87
C VAL A 362 -1.85 -11.48 16.70
N THR A 363 -3.01 -10.88 16.96
CA THR A 363 -3.83 -10.29 15.89
C THR A 363 -3.23 -8.95 15.48
N VAL A 364 -2.77 -8.83 14.24
CA VAL A 364 -2.13 -7.60 13.73
C VAL A 364 -3.08 -6.86 12.80
N VAL A 365 -3.38 -5.60 13.12
CA VAL A 365 -4.30 -4.73 12.37
C VAL A 365 -3.54 -3.50 11.88
N VAL A 366 -3.55 -3.27 10.56
CA VAL A 366 -2.72 -2.24 9.93
C VAL A 366 -3.52 -1.46 8.89
N SER A 367 -3.45 -0.13 8.97
CA SER A 367 -4.01 0.77 7.96
C SER A 367 -3.45 0.47 6.56
N ALA A 368 -4.29 0.44 5.52
CA ALA A 368 -3.89 0.10 4.15
C ALA A 368 -3.03 1.19 3.47
N GLY A 369 -3.10 2.42 3.98
CA GLY A 369 -2.42 3.61 3.44
C GLY A 369 -3.37 4.62 2.81
N ASN A 370 -2.89 5.85 2.69
CA ASN A 370 -3.64 6.99 2.14
C ASN A 370 -3.15 7.38 0.73
N SER A 371 -2.69 6.42 -0.07
CA SER A 371 -2.09 6.62 -1.40
C SER A 371 -3.10 6.46 -2.55
N ALA A 372 -4.38 6.71 -2.28
CA ALA A 372 -5.50 6.76 -3.22
C ALA A 372 -5.77 5.47 -4.03
N ASP A 373 -6.75 5.54 -4.94
CA ASP A 373 -7.10 4.46 -5.88
C ASP A 373 -6.03 4.31 -6.98
N ARG A 374 -4.90 3.72 -6.62
CA ARG A 374 -3.80 3.39 -7.54
C ARG A 374 -3.56 1.88 -7.55
N PRO A 375 -3.40 1.23 -8.71
CA PRO A 375 -3.15 -0.21 -8.77
C PRO A 375 -1.94 -0.61 -7.91
N PHE A 376 -2.11 -1.65 -7.09
CA PHE A 376 -1.04 -2.28 -6.31
C PHE A 376 -0.38 -1.43 -5.22
N ILE A 377 -0.95 -0.29 -4.82
CA ILE A 377 -0.28 0.68 -3.93
C ILE A 377 -0.39 0.36 -2.44
N VAL A 378 -1.19 -0.64 -2.05
CA VAL A 378 -1.34 -1.07 -0.63
C VAL A 378 0.04 -1.25 0.03
N GLY A 379 0.19 -0.68 1.21
CA GLY A 379 1.50 -0.48 1.82
C GLY A 379 2.03 -1.61 2.70
N SER A 380 3.31 -1.56 3.05
CA SER A 380 3.92 -2.35 4.14
C SER A 380 3.72 -1.63 5.48
N PRO A 381 3.52 -2.36 6.60
CA PRO A 381 3.40 -3.81 6.73
C PRO A 381 1.97 -4.36 6.44
N SER A 382 1.04 -3.53 5.97
CA SER A 382 -0.37 -3.92 5.74
C SER A 382 -0.55 -5.03 4.70
N SER A 383 0.36 -5.09 3.71
CA SER A 383 0.42 -6.10 2.66
C SER A 383 0.82 -7.49 3.15
N ALA A 384 1.38 -7.61 4.35
CA ALA A 384 1.92 -8.86 4.87
C ALA A 384 0.86 -9.97 4.99
N PRO A 385 1.28 -11.25 4.84
CA PRO A 385 0.42 -12.40 5.08
C PRO A 385 -0.19 -12.38 6.50
N GLY A 386 -1.45 -12.82 6.62
CA GLY A 386 -2.14 -12.93 7.91
C GLY A 386 -2.58 -11.62 8.56
N VAL A 387 -1.86 -10.51 8.33
CA VAL A 387 -2.23 -9.15 8.81
C VAL A 387 -3.62 -8.77 8.33
N ILE A 388 -4.38 -8.02 9.15
CA ILE A 388 -5.68 -7.43 8.78
C ILE A 388 -5.42 -6.03 8.22
N SER A 389 -5.50 -5.89 6.89
CA SER A 389 -5.33 -4.63 6.18
C SER A 389 -6.64 -3.85 6.10
N VAL A 390 -6.64 -2.60 6.55
CA VAL A 390 -7.88 -1.81 6.74
C VAL A 390 -7.97 -0.62 5.77
N ALA A 391 -8.99 -0.64 4.92
CA ALA A 391 -9.37 0.44 4.03
C ALA A 391 -10.24 1.49 4.74
N GLN A 392 -10.31 2.71 4.20
CA GLN A 392 -11.16 3.77 4.72
C GLN A 392 -12.46 3.90 3.92
N THR A 393 -13.57 3.89 4.64
CA THR A 393 -14.90 4.31 4.13
C THR A 393 -15.33 5.65 4.73
N ALA A 394 -16.33 6.26 4.09
CA ALA A 394 -16.91 7.53 4.50
C ALA A 394 -17.78 7.35 5.74
N LEU A 395 -18.06 8.45 6.43
CA LEU A 395 -18.94 8.43 7.61
C LEU A 395 -20.39 8.13 7.22
N PRO A 396 -21.19 7.57 8.15
CA PRO A 396 -22.59 7.25 7.90
C PRO A 396 -23.46 8.46 7.50
N ASP A 397 -23.07 9.66 7.89
CA ASP A 397 -23.74 10.94 7.60
C ASP A 397 -23.01 11.81 6.58
N ASP A 398 -21.91 11.33 6.00
CA ASP A 398 -21.22 12.03 4.92
C ASP A 398 -22.14 12.22 3.71
N LEU A 399 -22.11 13.44 3.16
CA LEU A 399 -22.93 13.83 2.02
C LEU A 399 -22.07 14.35 0.86
N GLN A 400 -22.33 13.80 -0.33
CA GLN A 400 -21.88 14.38 -1.59
C GLN A 400 -22.91 15.41 -2.05
N TRP A 401 -22.54 16.69 -2.01
CA TRP A 401 -23.45 17.79 -2.35
C TRP A 401 -23.61 17.90 -3.87
N VAL A 402 -24.83 18.16 -4.31
CA VAL A 402 -25.18 18.29 -5.74
C VAL A 402 -25.47 19.75 -6.08
N ILE A 403 -24.77 20.26 -7.09
CA ILE A 403 -25.01 21.57 -7.69
C ILE A 403 -25.60 21.36 -9.09
N THR A 404 -26.77 21.90 -9.36
CA THR A 404 -27.37 21.90 -10.70
C THR A 404 -27.45 23.31 -11.25
N THR A 405 -27.60 23.45 -12.57
CA THR A 405 -27.77 24.76 -13.21
C THR A 405 -28.93 24.77 -14.19
N ASP A 406 -29.47 25.96 -14.46
CA ASP A 406 -30.44 26.22 -15.53
C ASP A 406 -29.90 25.95 -16.95
N ARG A 407 -28.58 25.70 -17.07
CA ARG A 407 -27.90 25.30 -18.31
C ARG A 407 -27.74 23.79 -18.48
N GLY A 408 -28.29 22.99 -17.57
CA GLY A 408 -28.20 21.53 -17.62
C GLY A 408 -26.86 20.95 -17.17
N ILE A 409 -26.00 21.76 -16.54
CA ILE A 409 -24.78 21.29 -15.87
C ILE A 409 -25.18 20.75 -14.49
N THR A 410 -24.82 19.50 -14.23
CA THR A 410 -24.95 18.85 -12.92
C THR A 410 -23.57 18.49 -12.40
N ILE A 411 -23.21 19.01 -11.24
CA ILE A 411 -22.00 18.69 -10.50
C ILE A 411 -22.45 17.84 -9.32
N ASN A 412 -22.21 16.55 -9.42
CA ASN A 412 -22.54 15.62 -8.34
C ASN A 412 -21.44 15.53 -7.30
N ARG A 413 -20.17 15.86 -7.61
CA ARG A 413 -19.00 15.76 -6.69
C ARG A 413 -18.60 17.12 -6.13
N SER A 414 -19.33 17.61 -5.13
CA SER A 414 -18.93 18.79 -4.37
C SER A 414 -18.77 18.47 -2.88
N VAL A 415 -17.74 19.07 -2.28
CA VAL A 415 -17.35 18.84 -0.88
C VAL A 415 -17.71 20.07 -0.07
N HIS A 416 -18.50 19.88 0.98
CA HIS A 416 -18.82 20.94 1.93
C HIS A 416 -17.59 21.25 2.79
N GLN A 417 -17.41 22.54 3.09
CA GLN A 417 -16.34 22.98 3.99
C GLN A 417 -16.90 23.05 5.41
N SER A 418 -16.42 22.18 6.30
CA SER A 418 -16.91 21.98 7.67
C SER A 418 -16.97 23.26 8.52
N TRP A 419 -16.08 24.22 8.27
CA TRP A 419 -16.08 25.54 8.92
C TRP A 419 -17.15 26.51 8.41
N SER A 420 -18.00 26.10 7.47
CA SER A 420 -19.12 26.87 6.93
C SER A 420 -20.45 26.17 7.24
N PRO A 421 -21.57 26.89 7.37
CA PRO A 421 -22.86 26.26 7.66
C PRO A 421 -23.34 25.37 6.50
N LEU A 422 -24.00 24.27 6.83
CA LEU A 422 -24.72 23.47 5.84
C LEU A 422 -25.88 24.27 5.23
N PRO A 423 -26.21 24.09 3.94
CA PRO A 423 -27.43 24.65 3.37
C PRO A 423 -28.68 24.07 4.08
N THR A 424 -29.48 24.92 4.70
CA THR A 424 -30.70 24.52 5.45
C THR A 424 -31.97 24.50 4.60
N GLY A 425 -31.86 24.87 3.33
CA GLY A 425 -32.94 24.88 2.34
C GLY A 425 -32.36 25.11 0.94
N VAL A 426 -33.23 25.14 -0.06
CA VAL A 426 -32.81 25.34 -1.46
C VAL A 426 -32.19 26.72 -1.64
N ILE A 427 -30.93 26.74 -2.07
CA ILE A 427 -30.22 27.96 -2.49
C ILE A 427 -30.23 27.97 -4.02
N SER A 428 -30.90 28.95 -4.63
CA SER A 428 -30.93 29.11 -6.09
C SER A 428 -30.73 30.59 -6.45
N ALA A 429 -29.61 30.91 -7.10
CA ALA A 429 -29.28 32.27 -7.51
C ALA A 429 -28.26 32.31 -8.65
N ASP A 430 -28.10 33.49 -9.26
CA ASP A 430 -27.09 33.74 -10.27
C ASP A 430 -25.68 33.42 -9.74
N LEU A 431 -24.87 32.75 -10.56
CA LEU A 431 -23.42 32.68 -10.35
C LEU A 431 -22.76 34.01 -10.70
N ALA A 432 -21.82 34.46 -9.87
CA ALA A 432 -20.96 35.60 -10.16
C ALA A 432 -19.51 35.32 -9.75
N ARG A 433 -18.57 35.89 -10.51
CA ARG A 433 -17.13 35.70 -10.27
C ARG A 433 -16.50 36.95 -9.62
N PRO A 434 -15.44 36.79 -8.83
CA PRO A 434 -14.56 37.90 -8.46
C PRO A 434 -13.95 38.57 -9.70
N THR A 435 -13.58 39.84 -9.58
CA THR A 435 -13.08 40.67 -10.70
C THR A 435 -11.56 40.66 -10.85
N ASP A 436 -10.82 40.00 -9.96
CA ASP A 436 -9.38 39.85 -10.07
C ASP A 436 -8.99 38.81 -11.16
N ALA A 437 -7.71 38.81 -11.53
CA ALA A 437 -7.22 37.95 -12.60
C ALA A 437 -7.50 36.47 -12.27
N GLY A 438 -8.19 35.77 -13.18
CA GLY A 438 -8.60 34.39 -12.97
C GLY A 438 -9.75 34.19 -11.98
N GLY A 439 -10.34 35.26 -11.43
CA GLY A 439 -11.43 35.18 -10.45
C GLY A 439 -11.03 34.45 -9.16
N ILE A 440 -9.82 34.72 -8.67
CA ILE A 440 -9.23 34.05 -7.49
C ILE A 440 -9.76 34.61 -6.18
N GLY A 441 -10.29 35.83 -6.14
CA GLY A 441 -10.90 36.43 -4.96
C GLY A 441 -9.95 36.63 -3.77
N CYS A 442 -8.69 37.02 -3.99
CA CYS A 442 -7.70 37.13 -2.91
C CYS A 442 -7.73 38.47 -2.15
N SER A 443 -8.74 39.30 -2.36
CA SER A 443 -8.93 40.53 -1.60
C SER A 443 -10.39 40.94 -1.56
N GLN A 444 -10.80 41.68 -0.53
CA GLN A 444 -12.16 42.24 -0.44
C GLN A 444 -12.55 43.06 -1.67
N GLY A 445 -11.59 43.80 -2.26
CA GLY A 445 -11.82 44.63 -3.44
C GLY A 445 -12.10 43.85 -4.73
N ALA A 446 -11.80 42.54 -4.76
CA ALA A 446 -12.13 41.67 -5.89
C ALA A 446 -13.62 41.29 -5.96
N PHE A 447 -14.39 41.54 -4.89
CA PHE A 447 -15.81 41.21 -4.83
C PHE A 447 -16.66 42.48 -4.97
N PRO A 448 -17.25 42.74 -6.16
CA PRO A 448 -18.06 43.92 -6.38
C PRO A 448 -19.39 43.85 -5.62
N ALA A 449 -20.00 44.99 -5.33
CA ALA A 449 -21.31 45.06 -4.65
C ALA A 449 -22.44 44.30 -5.38
N THR A 450 -22.28 44.01 -6.68
CA THR A 450 -23.19 43.18 -7.47
C THR A 450 -23.17 41.69 -7.09
N MET A 451 -22.29 41.28 -6.18
CA MET A 451 -22.25 39.94 -5.59
C MET A 451 -23.40 39.70 -4.59
N ALA A 452 -24.02 40.77 -4.08
CA ALA A 452 -25.12 40.67 -3.13
C ALA A 452 -26.27 39.80 -3.66
N GLY A 453 -26.67 38.78 -2.90
CA GLY A 453 -27.74 37.85 -3.26
C GLY A 453 -27.34 36.75 -4.26
N LYS A 454 -26.06 36.67 -4.64
CA LYS A 454 -25.54 35.71 -5.63
C LYS A 454 -24.75 34.59 -5.00
N ILE A 455 -24.47 33.55 -5.79
CA ILE A 455 -23.51 32.50 -5.43
C ILE A 455 -22.16 32.86 -6.04
N ALA A 456 -21.12 32.97 -5.21
CA ALA A 456 -19.79 33.33 -5.66
C ALA A 456 -19.07 32.10 -6.26
N LEU A 457 -18.71 32.13 -7.55
CA LEU A 457 -17.87 31.13 -8.20
C LEU A 457 -16.41 31.60 -8.23
N ILE A 458 -15.56 30.94 -7.45
CA ILE A 458 -14.21 31.42 -7.12
C ILE A 458 -13.18 30.35 -7.50
N ALA A 459 -12.07 30.75 -8.12
CA ALA A 459 -10.94 29.87 -8.35
C ALA A 459 -10.07 29.72 -7.09
N ARG A 460 -9.63 28.50 -6.75
CA ARG A 460 -8.78 28.23 -5.56
C ARG A 460 -7.56 29.14 -5.47
N GLY A 461 -6.75 29.25 -6.53
CA GLY A 461 -5.60 30.17 -6.55
C GLY A 461 -4.60 29.92 -5.39
N ILE A 462 -4.02 31.00 -4.86
CA ILE A 462 -2.86 30.96 -3.94
C ILE A 462 -3.15 31.42 -2.50
N CYS A 463 -4.33 31.96 -2.23
CA CYS A 463 -4.70 32.51 -0.91
C CYS A 463 -5.71 31.60 -0.20
N ASN A 464 -5.86 31.76 1.12
CA ASN A 464 -6.72 30.95 1.96
C ASN A 464 -8.16 30.85 1.42
N VAL A 465 -8.70 29.63 1.44
CA VAL A 465 -10.03 29.33 0.90
C VAL A 465 -11.13 29.97 1.74
N SER A 466 -10.99 29.90 3.06
CA SER A 466 -11.90 30.54 4.01
C SER A 466 -11.92 32.07 3.85
N ASP A 467 -10.80 32.71 3.52
CA ASP A 467 -10.76 34.18 3.31
C ASP A 467 -11.58 34.59 2.09
N LYS A 468 -11.56 33.77 1.03
CA LYS A 468 -12.39 33.99 -0.17
C LYS A 468 -13.88 33.93 0.18
N ALA A 469 -14.27 32.93 0.97
CA ALA A 469 -15.64 32.82 1.45
C ALA A 469 -16.03 34.03 2.32
N LEU A 470 -15.11 34.49 3.19
CA LEU A 470 -15.32 35.69 4.01
C LEU A 470 -15.52 36.94 3.15
N PHE A 471 -14.68 37.15 2.13
CA PHE A 471 -14.79 38.31 1.25
C PHE A 471 -16.07 38.29 0.41
N ALA A 472 -16.47 37.10 -0.07
CA ALA A 472 -17.74 36.89 -0.76
C ALA A 472 -18.93 37.20 0.16
N GLN A 473 -18.92 36.68 1.38
CA GLN A 473 -19.92 36.95 2.42
C GLN A 473 -20.04 38.44 2.73
N ARG A 474 -18.92 39.14 2.92
CA ARG A 474 -18.89 40.59 3.16
C ARG A 474 -19.43 41.40 1.98
N ALA A 475 -19.34 40.86 0.76
CA ALA A 475 -19.97 41.42 -0.43
C ALA A 475 -21.45 41.03 -0.61
N GLY A 476 -22.02 40.27 0.33
CA GLY A 476 -23.41 39.85 0.37
C GLY A 476 -23.74 38.59 -0.41
N ALA A 477 -22.75 37.78 -0.80
CA ALA A 477 -22.99 36.46 -1.38
C ALA A 477 -23.83 35.60 -0.40
N ILE A 478 -24.66 34.70 -0.94
CA ILE A 478 -25.49 33.79 -0.14
C ILE A 478 -24.92 32.37 -0.05
N ALA A 479 -23.95 32.05 -0.91
CA ALA A 479 -23.12 30.85 -0.87
C ALA A 479 -21.83 31.08 -1.67
N ALA A 480 -20.83 30.22 -1.48
CA ALA A 480 -19.59 30.20 -2.24
C ALA A 480 -19.33 28.81 -2.83
N ILE A 481 -18.94 28.77 -4.11
CA ILE A 481 -18.47 27.57 -4.82
C ILE A 481 -17.03 27.84 -5.25
N ILE A 482 -16.10 27.07 -4.70
CA ILE A 482 -14.66 27.25 -4.93
C ILE A 482 -14.14 26.07 -5.74
N TYR A 483 -13.70 26.32 -6.97
CA TYR A 483 -13.19 25.25 -7.83
C TYR A 483 -11.67 25.12 -7.74
N ASN A 484 -11.20 23.88 -7.66
CA ASN A 484 -9.77 23.56 -7.54
C ASN A 484 -8.99 24.13 -8.74
N ASN A 485 -7.72 24.46 -8.53
CA ASN A 485 -6.81 24.93 -9.58
C ASN A 485 -5.92 23.81 -10.15
N VAL A 486 -6.00 22.60 -9.59
CA VAL A 486 -5.34 21.38 -10.07
C VAL A 486 -6.40 20.34 -10.43
N ALA A 487 -6.12 19.48 -11.41
CA ALA A 487 -6.98 18.35 -11.73
C ALA A 487 -7.03 17.34 -10.57
N GLY A 488 -8.14 16.63 -10.43
CA GLY A 488 -8.39 15.69 -9.33
C GLY A 488 -9.69 15.99 -8.59
N ASP A 489 -9.89 15.27 -7.50
CA ASP A 489 -11.07 15.42 -6.64
C ASP A 489 -11.13 16.80 -5.98
N ALA A 490 -12.35 17.18 -5.56
CA ALA A 490 -12.57 18.41 -4.82
C ALA A 490 -12.00 18.24 -3.41
N PRO A 491 -11.02 19.07 -2.99
CA PRO A 491 -10.46 18.98 -1.64
C PRO A 491 -11.30 19.75 -0.64
N SER A 492 -11.19 19.37 0.62
CA SER A 492 -11.51 20.16 1.81
C SER A 492 -10.32 21.04 2.20
N PHE A 493 -10.56 22.02 3.07
CA PHE A 493 -9.55 23.00 3.48
C PHE A 493 -9.70 23.37 4.95
N SER A 494 -8.59 23.67 5.63
CA SER A 494 -8.58 24.28 6.94
C SER A 494 -9.27 25.64 6.98
N PHE A 495 -9.81 26.00 8.15
CA PHE A 495 -10.26 27.36 8.43
C PHE A 495 -9.06 28.25 8.77
N GLY A 496 -8.84 29.30 7.98
CA GLY A 496 -7.72 30.24 8.18
C GLY A 496 -8.13 31.70 8.18
N SER A 497 -9.42 32.00 8.36
CA SER A 497 -9.95 33.37 8.32
C SER A 497 -9.97 34.05 9.68
N ALA A 498 -9.94 35.38 9.66
CA ALA A 498 -10.08 36.19 10.88
C ALA A 498 -11.50 36.17 11.49
N GLU A 499 -12.51 35.75 10.72
CA GLU A 499 -13.92 35.78 11.10
C GLU A 499 -14.63 34.51 10.61
N ALA A 500 -15.60 34.04 11.40
CA ALA A 500 -16.41 32.87 11.05
C ALA A 500 -17.20 33.08 9.74
N ILE A 501 -17.35 31.99 8.98
CA ILE A 501 -18.14 31.99 7.75
C ILE A 501 -19.58 31.58 8.07
N SER A 502 -20.53 32.37 7.59
CA SER A 502 -21.97 32.21 7.81
C SER A 502 -22.75 31.90 6.53
N ILE A 503 -22.05 31.63 5.42
CA ILE A 503 -22.65 31.21 4.15
C ILE A 503 -22.15 29.82 3.78
N PRO A 504 -22.99 28.94 3.22
CA PRO A 504 -22.54 27.62 2.79
C PRO A 504 -21.42 27.73 1.75
N THR A 505 -20.35 26.97 1.98
CA THR A 505 -19.20 26.94 1.07
C THR A 505 -18.95 25.52 0.61
N LEU A 506 -18.94 25.33 -0.71
CA LEU A 506 -18.66 24.05 -1.37
C LEU A 506 -17.41 24.18 -2.23
N THR A 507 -16.62 23.11 -2.30
CA THR A 507 -15.53 22.99 -3.28
C THR A 507 -15.92 22.01 -4.39
N ILE A 508 -15.41 22.26 -5.60
CA ILE A 508 -15.64 21.42 -6.78
C ILE A 508 -14.33 21.19 -7.54
N THR A 509 -14.32 20.19 -8.41
CA THR A 509 -13.15 19.88 -9.25
C THR A 509 -12.83 21.03 -10.20
N GLN A 510 -11.57 21.10 -10.66
CA GLN A 510 -11.13 22.07 -11.67
C GLN A 510 -11.97 21.98 -12.95
N ALA A 511 -12.30 20.75 -13.38
CA ALA A 511 -13.09 20.50 -14.59
C ALA A 511 -14.52 21.05 -14.44
N ALA A 512 -15.19 20.77 -13.32
CA ALA A 512 -16.52 21.29 -13.04
C ALA A 512 -16.54 22.83 -12.97
N GLY A 513 -15.55 23.43 -12.31
CA GLY A 513 -15.38 24.88 -12.27
C GLY A 513 -15.19 25.50 -13.64
N THR A 514 -14.36 24.87 -14.48
CA THR A 514 -14.11 25.30 -15.86
C THR A 514 -15.37 25.24 -16.71
N GLN A 515 -16.21 24.20 -16.53
CA GLN A 515 -17.51 24.10 -17.18
C GLN A 515 -18.44 25.27 -16.79
N LEU A 516 -18.53 25.60 -15.51
CA LEU A 516 -19.33 26.75 -15.04
C LEU A 516 -18.79 28.09 -15.55
N VAL A 517 -17.46 28.26 -15.59
CA VAL A 517 -16.82 29.45 -16.15
C VAL A 517 -17.14 29.62 -17.63
N ASN A 518 -17.05 28.53 -18.41
CA ASN A 518 -17.38 28.55 -19.84
C ASN A 518 -18.86 28.86 -20.06
N ALA A 519 -19.75 28.33 -19.23
CA ALA A 519 -21.17 28.64 -19.29
C ALA A 519 -21.44 30.13 -19.01
N LEU A 520 -20.80 30.71 -17.99
CA LEU A 520 -20.89 32.15 -17.66
C LEU A 520 -20.41 33.06 -18.79
N ALA A 521 -19.44 32.63 -19.60
CA ALA A 521 -18.99 33.37 -20.77
C ALA A 521 -20.07 33.47 -21.87
N THR A 522 -21.09 32.61 -21.84
CA THR A 522 -22.21 32.60 -22.80
C THR A 522 -23.49 33.25 -22.28
N GLY A 523 -23.48 33.79 -21.05
CA GLY A 523 -24.62 34.47 -20.42
C GLY A 523 -24.76 34.12 -18.94
N ALA A 524 -25.82 34.63 -18.30
CA ALA A 524 -26.12 34.29 -16.91
C ALA A 524 -26.33 32.78 -16.73
N VAL A 525 -25.99 32.30 -15.53
CA VAL A 525 -26.15 30.91 -15.08
C VAL A 525 -26.74 30.97 -13.68
N VAL A 526 -27.88 30.34 -13.47
CA VAL A 526 -28.47 30.15 -12.14
C VAL A 526 -28.00 28.79 -11.63
N ALA A 527 -27.31 28.78 -10.50
CA ALA A 527 -26.93 27.55 -9.82
C ALA A 527 -27.89 27.27 -8.65
N THR A 528 -28.20 25.99 -8.46
CA THR A 528 -29.08 25.51 -7.40
C THR A 528 -28.35 24.46 -6.56
N ILE A 529 -28.31 24.70 -5.24
CA ILE A 529 -27.87 23.75 -4.21
C ILE A 529 -29.13 23.37 -3.43
N ASP A 530 -29.55 22.11 -3.56
CA ASP A 530 -30.71 21.55 -2.86
C ASP A 530 -30.25 20.45 -1.90
N PRO A 531 -30.39 20.63 -0.57
CA PRO A 531 -30.09 19.59 0.41
C PRO A 531 -30.80 18.27 0.14
N ALA A 532 -32.02 18.31 -0.42
CA ALA A 532 -32.77 17.08 -0.73
C ALA A 532 -32.18 16.31 -1.92
N SER A 533 -31.29 16.94 -2.70
CA SER A 533 -30.56 16.30 -3.79
C SER A 533 -29.17 15.80 -3.37
N ALA A 534 -28.75 16.01 -2.12
CA ALA A 534 -27.48 15.48 -1.62
C ALA A 534 -27.50 13.95 -1.64
N ILE A 535 -26.36 13.35 -1.98
CA ILE A 535 -26.21 11.90 -2.09
C ILE A 535 -25.49 11.42 -0.84
N SER A 536 -26.06 10.44 -0.14
CA SER A 536 -25.39 9.80 1.00
C SER A 536 -24.14 9.06 0.54
N LEU A 537 -23.05 9.27 1.28
CA LEU A 537 -21.79 8.56 1.12
C LEU A 537 -21.63 7.42 2.14
N ALA A 538 -22.66 7.10 2.93
CA ALA A 538 -22.63 5.96 3.82
C ALA A 538 -22.25 4.69 3.05
N ASN A 539 -21.38 3.86 3.65
CA ASN A 539 -20.90 2.62 3.05
C ASN A 539 -20.11 2.82 1.74
N THR A 540 -19.50 4.01 1.52
CA THR A 540 -18.71 4.30 0.31
C THR A 540 -17.23 4.46 0.57
N MET A 541 -16.40 4.16 -0.44
CA MET A 541 -14.94 4.33 -0.34
C MET A 541 -14.53 5.80 -0.30
N VAL A 542 -13.57 6.13 0.58
CA VAL A 542 -12.88 7.43 0.55
C VAL A 542 -11.78 7.38 -0.52
N GLY A 543 -11.67 8.45 -1.32
CA GLY A 543 -10.76 8.51 -2.46
C GLY A 543 -9.27 8.36 -2.12
N THR A 544 -8.86 8.74 -0.91
CA THR A 544 -7.49 8.61 -0.41
C THR A 544 -7.11 7.19 0.01
N SER A 545 -8.06 6.29 0.27
CA SER A 545 -7.75 4.91 0.68
C SER A 545 -6.95 4.19 -0.40
N SER A 546 -5.83 3.55 -0.03
CA SER A 546 -5.00 2.73 -0.91
C SER A 546 -5.75 1.51 -1.48
N ARG A 547 -5.40 1.07 -2.70
CA ARG A 547 -5.93 -0.14 -3.36
C ARG A 547 -4.87 -1.25 -3.38
N GLY A 548 -5.29 -2.50 -3.30
CA GLY A 548 -4.46 -3.63 -3.71
C GLY A 548 -4.65 -4.01 -5.19
N VAL A 549 -4.52 -5.29 -5.55
CA VAL A 549 -3.92 -6.39 -4.78
C VAL A 549 -2.45 -6.08 -4.40
N THR A 550 -1.78 -6.89 -3.59
CA THR A 550 -0.37 -6.64 -3.23
C THR A 550 0.57 -6.69 -4.44
N VAL A 551 1.73 -6.01 -4.34
CA VAL A 551 2.82 -6.12 -5.33
C VAL A 551 3.34 -7.56 -5.34
N SER A 552 3.78 -8.07 -4.19
CA SER A 552 4.23 -9.45 -4.04
C SER A 552 3.05 -10.43 -3.99
N GLU A 553 3.11 -11.51 -4.76
CA GLU A 553 2.12 -12.61 -4.80
C GLU A 553 0.66 -12.25 -5.14
N ASN A 554 0.36 -10.98 -5.41
CA ASN A 554 -0.97 -10.51 -5.80
C ASN A 554 -2.11 -10.95 -4.86
N ARG A 555 -1.85 -10.91 -3.54
CA ARG A 555 -2.82 -11.23 -2.48
C ARG A 555 -3.96 -10.22 -2.47
N ALA A 556 -5.17 -10.71 -2.17
CA ALA A 556 -6.38 -9.88 -2.08
C ALA A 556 -6.32 -8.97 -0.84
N LYS A 557 -5.89 -7.73 -1.04
CA LYS A 557 -5.80 -6.65 -0.04
C LYS A 557 -6.47 -5.38 -0.59
N PRO A 558 -6.96 -4.46 0.27
CA PRO A 558 -7.10 -4.61 1.73
C PRO A 558 -8.08 -5.73 2.11
N ASP A 559 -8.12 -6.10 3.39
CA ASP A 559 -8.94 -7.22 3.87
C ASP A 559 -10.37 -6.80 4.21
N ILE A 560 -10.54 -5.60 4.76
CA ILE A 560 -11.81 -5.05 5.24
C ILE A 560 -11.75 -3.51 5.23
N GLY A 561 -12.89 -2.84 5.21
CA GLY A 561 -13.01 -1.39 5.37
C GLY A 561 -13.64 -0.98 6.70
N ALA A 562 -13.40 0.25 7.14
CA ALA A 562 -14.15 0.88 8.24
C ALA A 562 -14.22 2.39 8.03
N PRO A 563 -15.24 3.08 8.59
CA PRO A 563 -15.24 4.53 8.57
C PRO A 563 -14.08 5.04 9.41
N GLY A 564 -13.35 6.02 8.89
CA GLY A 564 -12.06 6.40 9.44
C GLY A 564 -11.92 7.86 9.83
N ALA A 565 -13.01 8.58 10.05
CA ALA A 565 -13.03 10.01 10.35
C ALA A 565 -13.77 10.32 11.65
N TRP A 566 -13.07 10.41 12.78
CA TRP A 566 -13.69 10.48 14.11
C TRP A 566 -13.13 11.63 14.96
N LEU A 567 -14.01 12.29 15.71
CA LEU A 567 -13.65 13.14 16.82
C LEU A 567 -13.07 12.24 17.90
N SER A 568 -11.86 12.54 18.34
CA SER A 568 -11.15 11.76 19.34
C SER A 568 -10.17 12.64 20.10
N ALA A 569 -9.68 12.12 21.22
CA ALA A 569 -8.84 12.82 22.18
C ALA A 569 -7.67 13.59 21.54
N GLU A 570 -7.63 14.90 21.78
CA GLU A 570 -6.48 15.74 21.42
C GLU A 570 -5.45 15.72 22.57
N THR A 571 -4.24 15.26 22.25
CA THR A 571 -3.10 15.22 23.18
C THR A 571 -2.89 16.56 23.92
N ALA A 572 -2.56 16.48 25.22
CA ALA A 572 -2.19 17.63 26.06
C ALA A 572 -3.29 18.69 26.29
N THR A 573 -4.53 18.44 25.86
CA THR A 573 -5.67 19.35 26.09
C THR A 573 -6.48 19.00 27.34
N GLY A 574 -6.22 17.82 27.93
CA GLY A 574 -6.93 17.28 29.07
C GLY A 574 -8.27 16.63 28.72
N THR A 575 -9.14 17.34 27.99
CA THR A 575 -10.49 16.86 27.66
C THR A 575 -10.97 17.18 26.25
N GLU A 576 -10.18 17.90 25.44
CA GLU A 576 -10.64 18.35 24.13
C GLU A 576 -10.49 17.22 23.09
N GLU A 577 -11.31 17.30 22.05
CA GLU A 577 -11.31 16.35 20.94
C GLU A 577 -11.16 17.14 19.64
N THR A 578 -10.47 16.55 18.67
CA THR A 578 -10.30 17.13 17.34
C THR A 578 -10.56 16.10 16.25
N ASN A 579 -10.72 16.60 15.01
CA ASN A 579 -10.95 15.78 13.84
C ASN A 579 -9.74 14.90 13.55
N PHE A 580 -9.96 13.59 13.46
CA PHE A 580 -8.93 12.63 13.08
C PHE A 580 -9.43 11.77 11.93
N GLY A 581 -8.63 11.65 10.86
CA GLY A 581 -9.09 11.12 9.58
C GLY A 581 -8.03 10.33 8.83
N GLY A 582 -8.43 9.24 8.19
CA GLY A 582 -7.58 8.44 7.31
C GLY A 582 -7.83 6.94 7.45
N THR A 583 -7.05 6.13 6.75
CA THR A 583 -6.94 4.71 7.10
C THR A 583 -6.40 4.50 8.52
N SER A 584 -5.67 5.49 9.08
CA SER A 584 -5.31 5.55 10.50
C SER A 584 -6.48 5.71 11.47
N GLY A 585 -7.62 6.26 11.03
CA GLY A 585 -8.85 6.28 11.84
C GLY A 585 -9.71 5.03 11.65
N ALA A 586 -9.56 4.34 10.51
CA ALA A 586 -10.30 3.11 10.21
C ALA A 586 -9.68 1.87 10.88
N ALA A 587 -8.34 1.75 10.87
CA ALA A 587 -7.61 0.66 11.53
C ALA A 587 -7.97 0.50 13.02
N PRO A 588 -7.99 1.56 13.86
CA PRO A 588 -8.37 1.42 15.27
C PRO A 588 -9.83 0.99 15.48
N VAL A 589 -10.75 1.33 14.58
CA VAL A 589 -12.13 0.80 14.63
C VAL A 589 -12.13 -0.72 14.50
N VAL A 590 -11.34 -1.24 13.55
CA VAL A 590 -11.21 -2.70 13.34
C VAL A 590 -10.44 -3.35 14.49
N SER A 591 -9.43 -2.70 15.06
CA SER A 591 -8.73 -3.17 16.27
C SER A 591 -9.66 -3.28 17.46
N GLY A 592 -10.52 -2.28 17.70
CA GLY A 592 -11.57 -2.37 18.72
C GLY A 592 -12.57 -3.50 18.43
N ALA A 593 -13.00 -3.65 17.17
CA ALA A 593 -13.87 -4.77 16.78
C ALA A 593 -13.20 -6.12 17.05
N ALA A 594 -11.91 -6.27 16.73
CA ALA A 594 -11.12 -7.46 17.02
C ALA A 594 -11.03 -7.73 18.54
N ALA A 595 -10.88 -6.68 19.36
CA ALA A 595 -10.85 -6.82 20.81
C ALA A 595 -12.19 -7.32 21.37
N LEU A 596 -13.31 -6.79 20.88
CA LEU A 596 -14.64 -7.29 21.26
C LEU A 596 -14.85 -8.77 20.86
N LEU A 597 -14.30 -9.18 19.71
CA LEU A 597 -14.36 -10.58 19.30
C LEU A 597 -13.44 -11.49 20.13
N LEU A 598 -12.26 -11.02 20.54
CA LEU A 598 -11.36 -11.79 21.41
C LEU A 598 -11.92 -11.97 22.83
N ASP A 599 -12.57 -10.94 23.38
CA ASP A 599 -13.32 -11.02 24.64
C ASP A 599 -14.45 -12.08 24.52
N LYS A 600 -15.20 -12.06 23.42
CA LYS A 600 -16.25 -13.05 23.19
C LYS A 600 -15.75 -14.47 22.91
N PHE A 601 -14.68 -14.60 22.14
CA PHE A 601 -14.12 -15.85 21.67
C PHE A 601 -12.72 -16.05 22.27
N GLU A 602 -12.67 -16.10 23.61
CA GLU A 602 -11.43 -16.25 24.38
C GLU A 602 -10.43 -17.19 23.70
N LYS A 603 -9.20 -16.69 23.47
CA LYS A 603 -8.09 -17.44 22.87
C LYS A 603 -8.33 -17.92 21.43
N ALA A 604 -9.21 -17.27 20.67
CA ALA A 604 -9.31 -17.48 19.24
C ALA A 604 -7.98 -17.11 18.54
N PRO A 605 -7.46 -17.94 17.63
CA PRO A 605 -6.26 -17.58 16.86
C PRO A 605 -6.54 -16.41 15.92
N PRO A 606 -5.49 -15.66 15.49
CA PRO A 606 -5.65 -14.52 14.58
C PRO A 606 -6.45 -14.84 13.31
N ALA A 607 -6.23 -16.03 12.73
CA ALA A 607 -6.96 -16.52 11.56
C ALA A 607 -8.49 -16.60 11.80
N GLU A 608 -8.93 -16.98 13.00
CA GLU A 608 -10.36 -17.03 13.35
C GLU A 608 -10.93 -15.62 13.52
N ILE A 609 -10.23 -14.74 14.24
CA ILE A 609 -10.66 -13.34 14.41
C ILE A 609 -10.78 -12.64 13.06
N LYS A 610 -9.76 -12.77 12.21
CA LYS A 610 -9.77 -12.28 10.83
C LYS A 610 -10.96 -12.85 10.06
N ALA A 611 -11.11 -14.18 10.01
CA ALA A 611 -12.20 -14.81 9.27
C ALA A 611 -13.59 -14.33 9.73
N ARG A 612 -13.81 -14.18 11.05
CA ARG A 612 -15.09 -13.68 11.60
C ARG A 612 -15.39 -12.25 11.16
N LEU A 613 -14.41 -11.35 11.26
CA LEU A 613 -14.55 -9.96 10.80
C LEU A 613 -14.93 -9.92 9.32
N LEU A 614 -14.19 -10.65 8.48
CA LEU A 614 -14.40 -10.68 7.03
C LEU A 614 -15.75 -11.32 6.66
N ASN A 615 -16.13 -12.41 7.31
CA ASN A 615 -17.42 -13.08 7.05
C ASN A 615 -18.61 -12.20 7.45
N GLY A 616 -18.46 -11.39 8.51
CA GLY A 616 -19.50 -10.50 9.05
C GLY A 616 -19.57 -9.12 8.39
N ALA A 617 -18.55 -8.72 7.63
CA ALA A 617 -18.51 -7.41 6.97
C ALA A 617 -19.74 -7.16 6.07
N ASP A 618 -20.21 -5.92 5.99
CA ASP A 618 -21.21 -5.50 5.01
C ASP A 618 -20.54 -5.31 3.65
N ASN A 619 -20.94 -6.06 2.63
CA ASN A 619 -20.34 -5.99 1.29
C ASN A 619 -21.20 -5.22 0.27
N ALA A 620 -22.18 -4.44 0.73
CA ALA A 620 -23.01 -3.59 -0.13
C ALA A 620 -22.34 -2.25 -0.50
N ASN A 621 -21.02 -2.15 -0.32
CA ASN A 621 -20.27 -0.92 -0.53
C ASN A 621 -20.29 -0.43 -1.97
N THR A 622 -20.20 0.90 -2.12
CA THR A 622 -20.03 1.52 -3.43
C THR A 622 -18.85 2.47 -3.49
N THR A 623 -18.25 2.62 -4.67
CA THR A 623 -17.13 3.53 -4.91
C THR A 623 -17.63 4.71 -5.74
N PRO A 624 -17.45 5.96 -5.28
CA PRO A 624 -17.76 7.13 -6.06
C PRO A 624 -16.86 7.22 -7.30
N THR A 625 -17.45 7.31 -8.49
CA THR A 625 -16.75 7.50 -9.78
C THR A 625 -17.10 8.86 -10.40
N ALA A 626 -16.49 9.21 -11.52
CA ALA A 626 -16.83 10.43 -12.26
C ALA A 626 -18.29 10.47 -12.76
N THR A 627 -18.90 9.30 -13.01
CA THR A 627 -20.25 9.19 -13.62
C THR A 627 -21.33 8.70 -12.66
N GLY A 628 -21.02 8.46 -11.39
CA GLY A 628 -21.95 7.91 -10.40
C GLY A 628 -21.25 7.00 -9.41
N PHE A 629 -21.85 5.86 -9.09
CA PHE A 629 -21.32 4.88 -8.15
C PHE A 629 -21.23 3.51 -8.81
N VAL A 630 -20.22 2.73 -8.42
CA VAL A 630 -20.09 1.31 -8.80
C VAL A 630 -20.02 0.46 -7.54
N THR A 631 -20.45 -0.80 -7.59
CA THR A 631 -20.20 -1.73 -6.48
C THR A 631 -18.71 -1.85 -6.25
N THR A 632 -18.25 -1.66 -5.02
CA THR A 632 -16.82 -1.56 -4.70
C THR A 632 -16.08 -2.87 -4.97
N PRO A 633 -15.02 -2.87 -5.81
CA PRO A 633 -14.17 -4.04 -6.03
C PRO A 633 -13.55 -4.57 -4.73
N ILE A 634 -13.32 -5.88 -4.67
CA ILE A 634 -12.65 -6.50 -3.52
C ILE A 634 -11.22 -5.95 -3.37
N SER A 635 -10.52 -5.62 -4.47
CA SER A 635 -9.20 -4.96 -4.37
C SER A 635 -9.24 -3.54 -3.77
N ARG A 636 -10.43 -2.92 -3.59
CA ARG A 636 -10.60 -1.60 -2.95
C ARG A 636 -10.95 -1.68 -1.47
N ILE A 637 -11.78 -2.64 -1.06
CA ILE A 637 -12.31 -2.71 0.32
C ILE A 637 -12.14 -4.07 1.00
N GLY A 638 -11.75 -5.09 0.26
CA GLY A 638 -11.74 -6.46 0.74
C GLY A 638 -13.13 -7.02 0.93
N ALA A 639 -13.42 -7.55 2.13
CA ALA A 639 -14.65 -8.26 2.43
C ALA A 639 -15.88 -7.34 2.59
N GLY A 640 -15.67 -6.02 2.64
CA GLY A 640 -16.69 -5.02 2.90
C GLY A 640 -16.37 -4.17 4.12
N GLU A 641 -17.31 -3.33 4.55
CA GLU A 641 -17.18 -2.51 5.75
C GLU A 641 -17.49 -3.30 7.04
N VAL A 642 -16.73 -3.07 8.11
CA VAL A 642 -16.83 -3.83 9.36
C VAL A 642 -18.21 -3.69 10.03
N ARG A 643 -18.75 -4.83 10.49
CA ARG A 643 -19.92 -4.92 11.36
C ARG A 643 -19.65 -5.93 12.48
N VAL A 644 -19.62 -5.45 13.71
CA VAL A 644 -19.22 -6.24 14.89
C VAL A 644 -20.28 -7.28 15.24
N ALA A 645 -21.56 -6.90 15.30
CA ALA A 645 -22.62 -7.83 15.67
C ALA A 645 -22.76 -9.02 14.70
N PRO A 646 -22.75 -8.85 13.37
CA PRO A 646 -22.71 -9.96 12.42
C PRO A 646 -21.46 -10.83 12.55
N ALA A 647 -20.27 -10.23 12.71
CA ALA A 647 -19.01 -10.97 12.90
C ALA A 647 -19.05 -11.85 14.17
N ALA A 648 -19.68 -11.33 15.23
CA ALA A 648 -19.85 -12.03 16.49
C ALA A 648 -20.98 -13.07 16.48
N ALA A 649 -22.01 -12.87 15.64
CA ALA A 649 -23.18 -13.75 15.56
C ALA A 649 -22.91 -15.02 14.74
N ALA A 650 -21.96 -14.97 13.81
CA ALA A 650 -21.56 -16.11 13.00
C ALA A 650 -21.12 -17.29 13.89
N VAL A 651 -21.78 -18.45 13.73
CA VAL A 651 -21.50 -19.67 14.50
C VAL A 651 -20.58 -20.65 13.75
N SER A 652 -20.06 -20.19 12.62
CA SER A 652 -19.02 -20.81 11.80
C SER A 652 -18.17 -19.72 11.19
N TRP A 653 -17.07 -20.11 10.55
CA TRP A 653 -16.28 -19.18 9.74
C TRP A 653 -15.66 -19.90 8.55
N LEU A 654 -15.57 -19.18 7.44
CA LEU A 654 -14.98 -19.60 6.18
C LEU A 654 -13.73 -18.74 5.92
N ALA A 655 -12.61 -19.39 5.69
CA ALA A 655 -11.31 -18.75 5.44
C ALA A 655 -10.64 -19.32 4.20
N GLY A 656 -9.79 -18.52 3.55
CA GLY A 656 -8.84 -18.99 2.53
C GLY A 656 -7.71 -19.85 3.12
N PRO A 657 -6.73 -20.24 2.29
CA PRO A 657 -5.54 -20.98 2.72
C PRO A 657 -4.84 -20.28 3.88
N GLU A 658 -4.28 -21.05 4.82
CA GLU A 658 -3.45 -20.54 5.92
C GLU A 658 -4.13 -19.42 6.74
N GLY A 659 -5.46 -19.38 6.78
CA GLY A 659 -6.18 -18.35 7.52
C GLY A 659 -6.13 -16.96 6.90
N ALA A 660 -5.66 -16.82 5.65
CA ALA A 660 -5.33 -15.55 5.00
C ALA A 660 -6.50 -14.57 4.80
N GLY A 661 -7.75 -14.98 5.00
CA GLY A 661 -8.93 -14.17 4.68
C GLY A 661 -9.30 -14.28 3.19
N ASN A 662 -9.54 -13.14 2.52
CA ASN A 662 -9.91 -13.07 1.10
C ASN A 662 -8.87 -13.76 0.20
N VAL A 663 -9.33 -14.33 -0.93
CA VAL A 663 -8.49 -15.14 -1.82
C VAL A 663 -8.15 -14.38 -3.10
N GLY A 664 -6.88 -14.38 -3.50
CA GLY A 664 -6.42 -13.96 -4.82
C GLY A 664 -5.94 -15.13 -5.66
N PHE A 665 -6.30 -15.17 -6.94
CA PHE A 665 -5.76 -16.13 -7.93
C PHE A 665 -4.67 -15.50 -8.83
N GLY A 666 -4.20 -14.30 -8.50
CA GLY A 666 -3.15 -13.59 -9.21
C GLY A 666 -3.56 -13.03 -10.58
N ILE A 667 -2.57 -12.85 -11.44
CA ILE A 667 -2.68 -12.24 -12.78
C ILE A 667 -2.40 -13.31 -13.86
N PRO A 668 -3.21 -14.38 -13.99
CA PRO A 668 -2.90 -15.46 -14.92
C PRO A 668 -2.93 -14.96 -16.37
N SER A 669 -1.86 -15.22 -17.11
CA SER A 669 -1.82 -14.98 -18.56
C SER A 669 -2.41 -16.18 -19.31
N VAL A 670 -3.46 -15.95 -20.07
CA VAL A 670 -4.31 -17.00 -20.66
C VAL A 670 -4.20 -16.99 -22.18
N THR A 671 -3.73 -18.10 -22.76
CA THR A 671 -3.64 -18.34 -24.23
C THR A 671 -4.77 -19.20 -24.78
N GLY A 672 -5.64 -19.74 -23.92
CA GLY A 672 -6.76 -20.58 -24.32
C GLY A 672 -7.68 -20.83 -23.15
N LEU A 673 -7.62 -22.03 -22.57
CA LEU A 673 -8.33 -22.37 -21.35
C LEU A 673 -7.34 -22.47 -20.20
N TYR A 674 -7.61 -21.77 -19.10
CA TYR A 674 -6.83 -21.83 -17.86
C TYR A 674 -7.71 -22.37 -16.72
N GLU A 675 -7.16 -23.30 -15.94
CA GLU A 675 -7.84 -23.86 -14.76
C GLU A 675 -6.85 -23.91 -13.60
N THR A 676 -7.30 -23.49 -12.42
CA THR A 676 -6.53 -23.59 -11.17
C THR A 676 -7.47 -23.85 -10.00
N THR A 677 -6.90 -24.27 -8.87
CA THR A 677 -7.66 -24.56 -7.66
C THR A 677 -7.02 -23.97 -6.44
N LEU A 678 -7.83 -23.66 -5.45
CA LEU A 678 -7.39 -23.21 -4.15
C LEU A 678 -8.24 -23.87 -3.05
N GLU A 679 -7.63 -24.15 -1.90
CA GLU A 679 -8.30 -24.75 -0.76
C GLU A 679 -8.80 -23.67 0.20
N ALA A 680 -10.09 -23.71 0.54
CA ALA A 680 -10.67 -22.92 1.62
C ALA A 680 -11.13 -23.85 2.75
N THR A 681 -11.25 -23.32 3.96
CA THR A 681 -11.67 -24.09 5.14
C THR A 681 -12.92 -23.50 5.76
N LEU A 682 -13.92 -24.35 6.01
CA LEU A 682 -15.12 -24.01 6.78
C LEU A 682 -15.06 -24.68 8.15
N THR A 683 -15.04 -23.90 9.22
CA THR A 683 -15.05 -24.39 10.61
C THR A 683 -16.42 -24.19 11.23
N ASN A 684 -17.03 -25.27 11.75
CA ASN A 684 -18.33 -25.23 12.43
C ASN A 684 -18.13 -25.15 13.95
N THR A 685 -18.43 -23.99 14.56
CA THR A 685 -18.34 -23.81 16.02
C THR A 685 -19.67 -24.05 16.75
N THR A 686 -20.73 -24.50 16.05
CA THR A 686 -22.01 -24.82 16.68
C THR A 686 -21.92 -26.05 17.60
N GLY A 687 -22.87 -26.15 18.54
CA GLY A 687 -23.01 -27.32 19.41
C GLY A 687 -23.48 -28.62 18.73
N LYS A 688 -23.60 -28.67 17.39
CA LYS A 688 -24.14 -29.81 16.64
C LYS A 688 -23.48 -29.97 15.27
N ASN A 689 -23.69 -31.13 14.63
CA ASN A 689 -23.32 -31.29 13.23
C ASN A 689 -24.21 -30.40 12.37
N GLN A 690 -23.62 -29.66 11.44
CA GLN A 690 -24.36 -28.74 10.58
C GLN A 690 -24.05 -29.03 9.12
N LYS A 691 -25.10 -29.05 8.29
CA LYS A 691 -24.97 -29.17 6.84
C LYS A 691 -24.90 -27.76 6.23
N TYR A 692 -23.90 -27.55 5.39
CA TYR A 692 -23.73 -26.32 4.62
C TYR A 692 -23.86 -26.61 3.13
N SER A 693 -24.47 -25.69 2.41
CA SER A 693 -24.39 -25.59 0.95
C SER A 693 -23.41 -24.51 0.55
N PHE A 694 -22.61 -24.77 -0.47
CA PHE A 694 -21.63 -23.82 -1.00
C PHE A 694 -22.14 -23.23 -2.31
N ALA A 695 -21.99 -21.92 -2.47
CA ALA A 695 -22.34 -21.17 -3.66
C ALA A 695 -21.24 -20.17 -3.99
N THR A 696 -21.22 -19.72 -5.25
CA THR A 696 -20.34 -18.65 -5.73
C THR A 696 -21.19 -17.60 -6.43
N THR A 697 -20.83 -16.33 -6.25
CA THR A 697 -21.42 -15.19 -6.94
C THR A 697 -20.31 -14.28 -7.45
N PHE A 698 -20.62 -13.54 -8.51
CA PHE A 698 -19.79 -12.40 -8.95
C PHE A 698 -20.28 -11.14 -8.26
N ARG A 699 -19.36 -10.21 -7.99
CA ARG A 699 -19.71 -8.85 -7.56
C ARG A 699 -20.33 -8.08 -8.72
N ASP A 700 -19.73 -8.14 -9.89
CA ASP A 700 -20.22 -7.46 -11.10
C ASP A 700 -21.04 -8.40 -11.99
N ALA A 701 -22.25 -7.96 -12.36
CA ALA A 701 -23.12 -8.70 -13.26
C ALA A 701 -22.57 -8.72 -14.71
N ALA A 702 -21.81 -7.71 -15.12
CA ALA A 702 -21.16 -7.67 -16.44
C ALA A 702 -20.08 -8.76 -16.55
N ASP A 703 -19.30 -8.96 -15.49
CA ASP A 703 -18.28 -10.00 -15.42
C ASP A 703 -18.89 -11.39 -15.50
N GLN A 704 -19.97 -11.63 -14.75
CA GLN A 704 -20.72 -12.87 -14.84
C GLN A 704 -21.29 -13.10 -16.24
N ALA A 705 -21.85 -12.05 -16.86
CA ALA A 705 -22.45 -12.12 -18.19
C ALA A 705 -21.42 -12.36 -19.30
N SER A 706 -20.16 -11.94 -19.11
CA SER A 706 -19.07 -12.21 -20.04
C SER A 706 -18.85 -13.72 -20.25
N GLY A 707 -19.07 -14.52 -19.21
CA GLY A 707 -18.80 -15.96 -19.20
C GLY A 707 -17.32 -16.31 -19.42
N ALA A 708 -16.41 -15.33 -19.24
CA ALA A 708 -14.97 -15.52 -19.37
C ALA A 708 -14.37 -16.22 -18.15
N VAL A 709 -14.90 -15.96 -16.96
CA VAL A 709 -14.50 -16.63 -15.72
C VAL A 709 -15.66 -17.46 -15.18
N SER A 710 -15.35 -18.62 -14.61
CA SER A 710 -16.29 -19.41 -13.81
C SER A 710 -15.62 -19.94 -12.56
N VAL A 711 -16.29 -19.78 -11.42
CA VAL A 711 -15.82 -20.25 -10.12
C VAL A 711 -16.82 -21.27 -9.57
N THR A 712 -16.33 -22.44 -9.15
CA THR A 712 -17.16 -23.48 -8.53
C THR A 712 -16.50 -24.03 -7.27
N VAL A 713 -17.29 -24.60 -6.35
CA VAL A 713 -16.79 -25.17 -5.10
C VAL A 713 -17.16 -26.64 -5.00
N THR A 714 -16.20 -27.45 -4.54
CA THR A 714 -16.36 -28.89 -4.34
C THR A 714 -15.95 -29.27 -2.89
N PRO A 715 -16.80 -30.00 -2.15
CA PRO A 715 -18.16 -30.43 -2.51
C PRO A 715 -19.16 -29.26 -2.51
N LYS A 716 -20.25 -29.35 -3.30
CA LYS A 716 -21.34 -28.35 -3.30
C LYS A 716 -22.13 -28.28 -1.98
N SER A 717 -22.02 -29.31 -1.15
CA SER A 717 -22.53 -29.30 0.22
C SER A 717 -21.76 -30.28 1.08
N ALA A 718 -21.55 -29.96 2.35
CA ALA A 718 -20.91 -30.84 3.32
C ALA A 718 -21.63 -30.80 4.66
N THR A 719 -21.65 -31.93 5.37
CA THR A 719 -22.04 -31.97 6.78
C THR A 719 -20.77 -31.86 7.61
N VAL A 720 -20.57 -30.70 8.24
CA VAL A 720 -19.40 -30.43 9.08
C VAL A 720 -19.75 -30.79 10.53
N PRO A 721 -19.04 -31.75 11.16
CA PRO A 721 -19.30 -32.10 12.55
C PRO A 721 -19.06 -30.90 13.49
N LYS A 722 -19.67 -30.94 14.69
CA LYS A 722 -19.42 -29.96 15.74
C LYS A 722 -17.92 -29.79 15.99
N GLY A 723 -17.44 -28.54 16.01
CA GLY A 723 -16.06 -28.19 16.35
C GLY A 723 -15.04 -28.76 15.36
N LYS A 724 -15.46 -29.09 14.14
CA LYS A 724 -14.58 -29.62 13.09
C LYS A 724 -14.52 -28.65 11.92
N THR A 725 -13.41 -28.76 11.20
CA THR A 725 -13.13 -28.01 9.98
C THR A 725 -13.29 -28.92 8.77
N GLN A 726 -13.88 -28.39 7.71
CA GLN A 726 -14.03 -29.04 6.42
C GLN A 726 -13.27 -28.25 5.37
N LYS A 727 -12.32 -28.92 4.71
CA LYS A 727 -11.66 -28.39 3.51
C LYS A 727 -12.63 -28.40 2.33
N VAL A 728 -12.65 -27.33 1.55
CA VAL A 728 -13.40 -27.21 0.30
C VAL A 728 -12.48 -26.68 -0.80
N THR A 729 -12.60 -27.24 -1.99
CA THR A 729 -11.78 -26.83 -3.13
C THR A 729 -12.56 -25.82 -3.98
N VAL A 730 -11.99 -24.64 -4.15
CA VAL A 730 -12.46 -23.61 -5.08
C VAL A 730 -11.77 -23.84 -6.42
N HIS A 731 -12.55 -24.07 -7.46
CA HIS A 731 -12.08 -24.26 -8.82
C HIS A 731 -12.33 -23.00 -9.63
N LEU A 732 -11.26 -22.39 -10.14
CA LEU A 732 -11.30 -21.29 -11.07
C LEU A 732 -11.06 -21.82 -12.48
N LYS A 733 -11.89 -21.39 -13.43
CA LYS A 733 -11.72 -21.66 -14.85
C LYS A 733 -11.88 -20.36 -15.64
N ILE A 734 -10.97 -20.14 -16.58
CA ILE A 734 -10.90 -18.93 -17.41
C ILE A 734 -10.86 -19.34 -18.88
N ASP A 735 -11.81 -18.81 -19.65
CA ASP A 735 -11.90 -18.93 -21.11
C ASP A 735 -11.33 -17.67 -21.76
N GLY A 736 -10.06 -17.74 -22.14
CA GLY A 736 -9.33 -16.59 -22.69
C GLY A 736 -9.92 -16.05 -23.99
N ALA A 737 -10.68 -16.85 -24.75
CA ALA A 737 -11.33 -16.38 -25.97
C ALA A 737 -12.39 -15.31 -25.71
N LYS A 738 -12.90 -15.23 -24.47
CA LYS A 738 -13.92 -14.27 -24.03
C LYS A 738 -13.35 -13.10 -23.21
N LEU A 739 -12.07 -13.14 -22.86
CA LEU A 739 -11.43 -12.02 -22.17
C LEU A 739 -11.35 -10.81 -23.10
N ALA A 740 -11.50 -9.62 -22.50
CA ALA A 740 -11.16 -8.36 -23.14
C ALA A 740 -9.64 -8.24 -23.28
N ASP A 741 -9.20 -7.31 -24.13
CA ASP A 741 -7.78 -6.99 -24.24
C ASP A 741 -7.30 -6.28 -22.98
N TRP A 742 -6.06 -6.55 -22.58
CA TRP A 742 -5.46 -5.96 -21.38
C TRP A 742 -5.30 -4.43 -21.54
N PRO A 743 -5.92 -3.62 -20.66
CA PRO A 743 -5.97 -2.18 -20.86
C PRO A 743 -4.62 -1.47 -20.59
N PHE A 744 -3.72 -2.12 -19.84
CA PHE A 744 -2.42 -1.55 -19.44
C PHE A 744 -1.28 -1.81 -20.43
N ASN A 745 -1.62 -2.20 -21.67
CA ASN A 745 -0.64 -2.28 -22.76
C ASN A 745 -0.27 -0.91 -23.36
N SER A 746 -0.89 0.18 -22.88
CA SER A 746 -0.60 1.55 -23.31
C SER A 746 -0.40 2.47 -22.10
N VAL A 747 0.62 3.33 -22.20
CA VAL A 747 1.20 4.14 -21.10
C VAL A 747 0.25 5.04 -20.32
N GLY A 748 -0.85 5.50 -20.92
CA GLY A 748 -1.69 6.54 -20.32
C GLY A 748 -2.54 6.09 -19.13
N SER A 749 -2.80 4.79 -19.00
CA SER A 749 -3.71 4.23 -17.98
C SER A 749 -3.00 3.66 -16.76
N ASN A 750 -1.67 3.53 -16.79
CA ASN A 750 -0.88 3.07 -15.64
C ASN A 750 -1.05 4.11 -14.52
N GLY A 751 -1.46 3.69 -13.32
CA GLY A 751 -1.71 4.59 -12.18
C GLY A 751 -3.17 4.99 -11.95
N ASP A 752 -4.07 4.78 -12.91
CA ASP A 752 -5.52 4.97 -12.69
C ASP A 752 -6.16 3.68 -12.19
N GLY A 753 -6.49 3.63 -10.90
CA GLY A 753 -7.12 2.47 -10.28
C GLY A 753 -8.45 2.10 -10.92
N THR A 754 -9.21 3.05 -11.47
CA THR A 754 -10.50 2.74 -12.12
C THR A 754 -10.33 1.86 -13.37
N THR A 755 -9.16 1.93 -14.03
CA THR A 755 -8.86 1.05 -15.16
C THR A 755 -8.71 -0.42 -14.73
N LEU A 756 -8.34 -0.69 -13.47
CA LEU A 756 -8.19 -2.05 -12.93
C LEU A 756 -9.55 -2.74 -12.73
N ASN A 757 -10.66 -1.99 -12.67
CA ASN A 757 -12.01 -2.56 -12.52
C ASN A 757 -12.41 -3.41 -13.74
N ALA A 758 -11.92 -3.09 -14.94
CA ALA A 758 -12.29 -3.80 -16.16
C ALA A 758 -11.68 -5.21 -16.27
N PRO A 759 -10.39 -5.43 -15.93
CA PRO A 759 -9.81 -6.77 -15.89
C PRO A 759 -10.03 -7.52 -14.58
N GLU A 760 -10.53 -6.89 -13.52
CA GLU A 760 -10.77 -7.55 -12.23
C GLU A 760 -12.07 -8.35 -12.25
N PHE A 761 -11.94 -9.68 -12.14
CA PHE A 761 -13.08 -10.55 -11.85
C PHE A 761 -13.05 -10.91 -10.37
N ASP A 762 -14.16 -10.64 -9.69
CA ASP A 762 -14.25 -10.85 -8.25
C ASP A 762 -15.67 -11.21 -7.79
N GLY A 763 -15.76 -11.68 -6.54
CA GLY A 763 -17.04 -11.98 -5.93
C GLY A 763 -16.93 -12.79 -4.65
N TRP A 764 -17.98 -13.57 -4.36
CA TRP A 764 -18.13 -14.24 -3.06
C TRP A 764 -18.27 -15.75 -3.21
N ILE A 765 -17.59 -16.47 -2.33
CA ILE A 765 -17.90 -17.86 -1.99
C ILE A 765 -18.73 -17.82 -0.71
N THR A 766 -19.91 -18.42 -0.71
CA THR A 766 -20.82 -18.43 0.46
C THR A 766 -21.05 -19.85 0.94
N ALA A 767 -20.97 -20.06 2.25
CA ALA A 767 -21.41 -21.28 2.91
C ALA A 767 -22.65 -20.98 3.76
N THR A 768 -23.79 -21.58 3.39
CA THR A 768 -25.08 -21.37 4.07
C THR A 768 -25.50 -22.62 4.83
N GLY A 769 -25.71 -22.48 6.13
CA GLY A 769 -26.23 -23.49 7.04
C GLY A 769 -27.53 -23.06 7.71
N ALA A 770 -27.99 -23.84 8.69
CA ALA A 770 -29.24 -23.54 9.40
C ALA A 770 -29.05 -22.34 10.36
N GLY A 771 -29.49 -21.16 9.94
CA GLY A 771 -29.38 -19.92 10.72
C GLY A 771 -27.98 -19.31 10.71
N ASP A 772 -27.16 -19.67 9.72
CA ASP A 772 -25.77 -19.25 9.61
C ASP A 772 -25.39 -19.08 8.14
N SER A 773 -24.69 -18.00 7.80
CA SER A 773 -24.26 -17.71 6.44
C SER A 773 -22.97 -16.92 6.47
N VAL A 774 -21.89 -17.55 6.04
CA VAL A 774 -20.55 -16.97 6.02
C VAL A 774 -20.03 -16.86 4.59
N LYS A 775 -19.18 -15.87 4.34
CA LYS A 775 -18.70 -15.54 2.99
C LYS A 775 -17.20 -15.28 2.95
N LEU A 776 -16.60 -15.59 1.81
CA LEU A 776 -15.19 -15.40 1.53
C LEU A 776 -15.06 -14.70 0.17
N GLY A 777 -14.33 -13.58 0.13
CA GLY A 777 -14.05 -12.86 -1.11
C GLY A 777 -13.05 -13.62 -1.99
N TRP A 778 -13.20 -13.53 -3.31
CA TRP A 778 -12.22 -14.03 -4.28
C TRP A 778 -11.95 -13.00 -5.37
N THR A 779 -10.71 -12.93 -5.87
CA THR A 779 -10.28 -12.01 -6.94
C THR A 779 -9.37 -12.72 -7.96
N VAL A 780 -9.42 -12.29 -9.22
CA VAL A 780 -8.44 -12.66 -10.26
C VAL A 780 -8.35 -11.55 -11.31
N LEU A 781 -7.14 -11.30 -11.82
CA LEU A 781 -6.85 -10.31 -12.86
C LEU A 781 -6.36 -11.01 -14.15
N PRO A 782 -7.20 -11.78 -14.85
CA PRO A 782 -6.74 -12.57 -15.99
C PRO A 782 -6.36 -11.69 -17.18
N ARG A 783 -5.20 -11.98 -17.76
CA ARG A 783 -4.69 -11.31 -18.95
C ARG A 783 -4.86 -12.19 -20.17
N LYS A 784 -5.56 -11.71 -21.19
CA LYS A 784 -5.57 -12.35 -22.51
C LYS A 784 -4.19 -12.28 -23.13
N ALA A 785 -3.61 -13.42 -23.48
CA ALA A 785 -2.20 -13.51 -23.82
C ALA A 785 -1.90 -14.17 -25.17
N ALA A 786 -0.89 -13.63 -25.85
CA ALA A 786 -0.23 -14.20 -27.01
C ALA A 786 0.92 -15.13 -26.58
N GLU A 787 1.36 -15.99 -27.50
CA GLU A 787 2.42 -16.96 -27.22
C GLU A 787 3.43 -16.91 -28.37
N LEU A 788 4.25 -15.87 -28.34
CA LEU A 788 5.21 -15.57 -29.40
C LEU A 788 6.52 -16.35 -29.19
N SER A 789 7.08 -16.86 -30.28
CA SER A 789 8.38 -17.52 -30.30
C SER A 789 9.13 -17.21 -31.59
N ALA A 790 10.45 -17.15 -31.49
CA ALA A 790 11.37 -16.91 -32.60
C ALA A 790 12.56 -17.88 -32.50
N PRO A 791 13.26 -18.17 -33.61
CA PRO A 791 14.49 -18.96 -33.59
C PRO A 791 15.61 -18.21 -32.86
N ALA A 792 16.54 -18.96 -32.25
CA ALA A 792 17.70 -18.35 -31.57
C ALA A 792 18.67 -17.64 -32.53
N SER A 793 18.71 -18.06 -33.80
CA SER A 793 19.52 -17.42 -34.83
C SER A 793 18.92 -17.54 -36.22
N ALA A 794 19.37 -16.67 -37.13
CA ALA A 794 19.09 -16.70 -38.56
C ALA A 794 20.36 -16.36 -39.36
N THR A 795 20.52 -16.95 -40.54
CA THR A 795 21.68 -16.70 -41.41
C THR A 795 21.30 -15.78 -42.57
N ALA A 796 22.13 -14.78 -42.85
CA ALA A 796 21.95 -13.90 -43.99
C ALA A 796 22.44 -14.55 -45.29
N VAL A 797 21.60 -14.55 -46.32
CA VAL A 797 21.96 -14.96 -47.69
C VAL A 797 21.77 -13.75 -48.60
N ASP A 798 22.82 -13.39 -49.35
CA ASP A 798 22.84 -12.20 -50.21
C ASP A 798 22.42 -10.90 -49.50
N GLY A 799 22.82 -10.77 -48.22
CA GLY A 799 22.55 -9.58 -47.40
C GLY A 799 21.14 -9.52 -46.79
N VAL A 800 20.37 -10.61 -46.85
CA VAL A 800 19.04 -10.69 -46.22
C VAL A 800 18.94 -11.97 -45.38
N ALA A 801 18.59 -11.81 -44.10
CA ALA A 801 18.21 -12.92 -43.23
C ALA A 801 16.69 -13.06 -43.16
N THR A 802 16.20 -14.27 -42.97
CA THR A 802 14.76 -14.55 -42.81
C THR A 802 14.52 -15.09 -41.41
N VAL A 803 13.70 -14.38 -40.62
CA VAL A 803 13.33 -14.77 -39.25
C VAL A 803 11.86 -15.18 -39.24
N GLU A 804 11.56 -16.41 -38.82
CA GLU A 804 10.18 -16.86 -38.63
C GLU A 804 9.75 -16.66 -37.18
N ILE A 805 8.68 -15.91 -36.96
CA ILE A 805 8.13 -15.66 -35.63
C ILE A 805 6.73 -16.24 -35.60
N ALA A 806 6.46 -17.18 -34.69
CA ALA A 806 5.18 -17.85 -34.59
C ALA A 806 4.42 -17.36 -33.35
N ASN A 807 3.10 -17.22 -33.48
CA ASN A 807 2.19 -17.00 -32.36
C ASN A 807 1.35 -18.27 -32.14
N ALA A 808 1.69 -19.05 -31.12
CA ALA A 808 1.00 -20.28 -30.79
C ALA A 808 -0.37 -20.04 -30.13
N SER A 809 -0.65 -18.83 -29.64
CA SER A 809 -1.92 -18.49 -29.00
C SER A 809 -3.06 -18.49 -30.03
N PRO A 810 -4.11 -19.33 -29.87
CA PRO A 810 -5.27 -19.33 -30.75
C PRO A 810 -6.27 -18.19 -30.50
N ILE A 811 -6.08 -17.37 -29.46
CA ILE A 811 -7.08 -16.37 -29.03
C ILE A 811 -6.61 -14.92 -29.08
N ALA A 812 -5.30 -14.68 -29.02
CA ALA A 812 -4.74 -13.34 -28.92
C ALA A 812 -3.76 -13.10 -30.05
N ALA A 813 -3.87 -11.93 -30.68
CA ALA A 813 -2.82 -11.45 -31.55
C ALA A 813 -1.64 -10.98 -30.68
N GLY A 814 -0.41 -11.20 -31.16
CA GLY A 814 0.82 -10.82 -30.46
C GLY A 814 1.43 -9.56 -31.07
N PRO A 815 1.28 -8.38 -30.44
CA PRO A 815 2.05 -7.19 -30.82
C PRO A 815 3.54 -7.48 -30.69
N LEU A 816 4.32 -7.05 -31.69
CA LEU A 816 5.76 -7.25 -31.71
C LEU A 816 6.46 -5.90 -31.85
N SER A 817 7.34 -5.59 -30.90
CA SER A 817 8.31 -4.50 -31.05
C SER A 817 9.69 -5.06 -31.31
N ILE A 818 10.33 -4.56 -32.37
CA ILE A 818 11.63 -5.03 -32.82
C ILE A 818 12.66 -3.93 -32.60
N PHE A 819 13.79 -4.30 -32.02
CA PHE A 819 14.96 -3.45 -31.76
C PHE A 819 16.21 -4.14 -32.30
N GLY A 820 17.24 -3.38 -32.66
CA GLY A 820 18.57 -3.96 -32.88
C GLY A 820 19.10 -4.45 -31.53
N LEU A 821 19.43 -5.74 -31.41
CA LEU A 821 20.02 -6.30 -30.19
C LEU A 821 21.43 -5.77 -30.04
N THR A 822 21.67 -4.97 -29.02
CA THR A 822 22.99 -4.39 -28.77
C THR A 822 23.75 -5.21 -27.72
N GLY A 823 23.10 -5.64 -26.64
CA GLY A 823 23.76 -6.45 -25.61
C GLY A 823 22.82 -7.38 -24.84
N THR A 824 23.42 -8.34 -24.14
CA THR A 824 22.76 -9.35 -23.30
C THR A 824 23.51 -9.51 -21.98
N SER A 825 22.80 -9.83 -20.91
CA SER A 825 23.37 -10.23 -19.62
C SER A 825 22.93 -11.66 -19.29
N PRO A 826 23.79 -12.50 -18.68
CA PRO A 826 23.41 -13.83 -18.23
C PRO A 826 22.57 -13.79 -16.95
N GLU A 827 21.58 -14.69 -16.84
CA GLU A 827 20.75 -14.85 -15.65
C GLU A 827 21.60 -14.99 -14.38
N LEU A 828 21.31 -14.12 -13.41
CA LEU A 828 21.97 -14.13 -12.12
C LEU A 828 21.53 -15.36 -11.30
N PRO A 829 22.43 -15.95 -10.51
CA PRO A 829 22.03 -17.03 -9.62
C PRO A 829 21.02 -16.51 -8.60
N ALA A 830 20.02 -17.33 -8.26
CA ALA A 830 19.12 -17.03 -7.15
C ALA A 830 19.93 -16.77 -5.88
N THR A 831 19.93 -15.53 -5.43
CA THR A 831 20.44 -15.13 -4.12
C THR A 831 19.27 -15.06 -3.16
N GLY A 832 19.52 -14.89 -1.87
CA GLY A 832 18.48 -14.53 -0.90
C GLY A 832 18.22 -13.03 -0.81
N ALA A 833 18.88 -12.17 -1.60
CA ALA A 833 18.32 -10.85 -1.88
C ALA A 833 17.02 -11.08 -2.68
N GLY A 834 15.92 -10.46 -2.24
CA GLY A 834 14.58 -10.80 -2.70
C GLY A 834 13.81 -11.78 -1.80
N ALA A 835 14.42 -12.32 -0.73
CA ALA A 835 13.71 -13.13 0.26
C ALA A 835 12.87 -12.26 1.22
N PRO A 836 11.86 -12.83 1.92
CA PRO A 836 11.09 -12.08 2.89
C PRO A 836 11.94 -11.44 4.00
N GLY A 837 11.71 -10.16 4.27
CA GLY A 837 12.47 -9.36 5.24
C GLY A 837 13.91 -9.04 4.83
N SER A 838 14.26 -9.23 3.56
CA SER A 838 15.61 -8.93 3.07
C SER A 838 15.86 -7.44 2.82
N ASN A 839 14.87 -6.55 2.78
CA ASN A 839 15.01 -5.15 2.33
C ASN A 839 15.90 -5.02 1.08
N ALA A 840 15.69 -5.89 0.09
CA ALA A 840 16.42 -5.86 -1.18
C ALA A 840 15.60 -6.57 -2.25
N ALA A 841 15.63 -6.03 -3.46
CA ALA A 841 15.18 -6.67 -4.68
C ALA A 841 16.36 -6.84 -5.65
N VAL A 842 16.29 -7.86 -6.49
CA VAL A 842 17.25 -8.07 -7.58
C VAL A 842 16.54 -7.79 -8.89
N ILE A 843 17.05 -6.83 -9.67
CA ILE A 843 16.57 -6.57 -11.04
C ILE A 843 17.57 -7.19 -12.01
N ASP A 844 17.25 -8.37 -12.54
CA ASP A 844 18.15 -9.14 -13.41
C ASP A 844 17.94 -8.74 -14.88
N LEU A 845 18.92 -8.04 -15.48
CA LEU A 845 18.86 -7.66 -16.89
C LEU A 845 19.11 -8.89 -17.75
N ALA A 846 18.42 -8.95 -18.89
CA ALA A 846 18.60 -10.05 -19.83
C ALA A 846 19.08 -9.55 -21.19
N ALA A 847 18.50 -8.46 -21.68
CA ALA A 847 18.87 -7.90 -22.98
C ALA A 847 18.54 -6.40 -23.09
N THR A 848 19.31 -5.71 -23.92
CA THR A 848 19.02 -4.34 -24.35
C THR A 848 19.09 -4.21 -25.86
N GLY A 849 18.28 -3.31 -26.40
CA GLY A 849 18.28 -3.00 -27.83
C GLY A 849 17.84 -1.57 -28.12
N VAL A 850 18.22 -1.08 -29.30
CA VAL A 850 17.99 0.31 -29.70
C VAL A 850 17.29 0.37 -31.06
N ARG A 851 16.42 1.37 -31.24
CA ARG A 851 15.87 1.70 -32.56
C ARG A 851 15.62 3.18 -32.73
N SER A 852 15.70 3.63 -33.99
CA SER A 852 15.23 4.94 -34.41
C SER A 852 13.71 4.90 -34.64
N ALA A 853 12.96 5.83 -34.04
CA ALA A 853 11.50 5.91 -34.11
C ALA A 853 11.05 7.32 -34.54
N GLY A 854 11.16 7.61 -35.83
CA GLY A 854 10.90 8.96 -36.37
C GLY A 854 11.94 9.96 -35.87
N ALA A 855 11.51 11.03 -35.20
CA ALA A 855 12.41 12.00 -34.55
C ALA A 855 12.90 11.56 -33.16
N ASN A 856 12.41 10.41 -32.68
CA ASN A 856 12.74 9.87 -31.36
C ASN A 856 13.74 8.71 -31.48
N LEU A 857 14.43 8.47 -30.38
CA LEU A 857 15.27 7.31 -30.12
C LEU A 857 14.61 6.47 -29.04
N GLN A 858 14.67 5.15 -29.17
CA GLN A 858 14.10 4.23 -28.18
C GLN A 858 15.11 3.19 -27.73
N PHE A 859 15.16 2.97 -26.43
CA PHE A 859 15.94 1.95 -25.76
C PHE A 859 14.99 0.93 -25.15
N ALA A 860 15.16 -0.33 -25.50
CA ALA A 860 14.45 -1.46 -24.93
C ALA A 860 15.31 -2.13 -23.85
N MET A 861 14.68 -2.49 -22.75
CA MET A 861 15.28 -3.30 -21.69
C MET A 861 14.37 -4.48 -21.39
N ALA A 862 14.98 -5.65 -21.27
CA ALA A 862 14.33 -6.90 -20.90
C ALA A 862 15.00 -7.46 -19.64
N THR A 863 14.21 -8.04 -18.75
CA THR A 863 14.64 -8.71 -17.51
C THR A 863 14.25 -10.19 -17.53
N TYR A 864 14.90 -10.99 -16.69
CA TYR A 864 14.52 -12.40 -16.50
C TYR A 864 13.20 -12.53 -15.74
N GLU A 865 13.01 -11.74 -14.68
CA GLU A 865 11.78 -11.72 -13.90
C GLU A 865 10.76 -10.70 -14.43
N ARG A 866 9.49 -11.04 -14.27
CA ARG A 866 8.39 -10.10 -14.42
C ARG A 866 8.21 -9.26 -13.17
N ARG A 867 7.73 -8.04 -13.36
CA ARG A 867 7.41 -7.11 -12.28
C ARG A 867 5.96 -6.69 -12.36
N THR A 868 5.29 -6.69 -11.22
CA THR A 868 3.89 -6.29 -11.11
C THR A 868 3.71 -4.82 -11.48
N VAL A 869 4.56 -3.93 -10.98
CA VAL A 869 4.61 -2.51 -11.36
C VAL A 869 5.98 -2.16 -11.95
N LEU A 870 6.02 -1.23 -12.89
CA LEU A 870 7.25 -0.91 -13.64
C LEU A 870 8.30 -0.19 -12.79
N THR A 871 7.85 0.77 -11.97
CA THR A 871 8.75 1.71 -11.30
C THR A 871 9.31 1.19 -9.99
N TYR A 872 8.65 0.23 -9.32
CA TYR A 872 9.09 -0.28 -8.02
C TYR A 872 9.03 -1.81 -8.00
N PRO A 873 10.10 -2.50 -7.54
CA PRO A 873 11.35 -1.95 -7.01
C PRO A 873 12.39 -1.56 -8.07
N ALA A 874 12.03 -1.31 -9.34
CA ALA A 874 13.02 -1.19 -10.40
C ALA A 874 13.16 0.21 -11.02
N GLU A 875 14.40 0.71 -11.01
CA GLU A 875 14.86 1.79 -11.87
C GLU A 875 15.83 1.25 -12.91
N PHE A 876 15.87 1.87 -14.08
CA PHE A 876 16.90 1.61 -15.06
C PHE A 876 17.46 2.92 -15.55
N ASP A 877 18.78 2.96 -15.69
CA ASP A 877 19.48 4.09 -16.24
C ASP A 877 20.10 3.71 -17.59
N VAL A 878 19.94 4.59 -18.57
CA VAL A 878 20.66 4.53 -19.84
C VAL A 878 21.62 5.70 -19.88
N TYR A 879 22.89 5.44 -19.61
CA TYR A 879 23.97 6.41 -19.74
C TYR A 879 24.38 6.51 -21.21
N ILE A 880 24.55 7.72 -21.72
CA ILE A 880 24.80 8.00 -23.14
C ILE A 880 25.99 8.94 -23.29
N ASP A 881 27.03 8.45 -23.95
CA ASP A 881 28.16 9.23 -24.47
C ASP A 881 27.86 9.59 -25.92
N THR A 882 27.47 10.85 -26.16
CA THR A 882 27.01 11.28 -27.49
C THR A 882 28.14 11.51 -28.47
N ASN A 883 29.37 11.69 -27.97
CA ASN A 883 30.52 12.11 -28.76
C ASN A 883 31.63 11.03 -28.84
N ASN A 884 31.49 9.93 -28.09
CA ASN A 884 32.42 8.81 -27.90
C ASN A 884 33.81 9.24 -27.36
N ASP A 885 33.88 10.21 -26.46
CA ASP A 885 35.11 10.62 -25.78
C ASP A 885 35.41 9.78 -24.52
N GLY A 886 34.51 8.87 -24.16
CA GLY A 886 34.61 8.00 -23.00
C GLY A 886 34.00 8.59 -21.73
N GLN A 887 33.27 9.70 -21.82
CA GLN A 887 32.48 10.28 -20.74
C GLN A 887 31.00 10.39 -21.16
N ASP A 888 30.10 9.98 -20.27
CA ASP A 888 28.68 10.09 -20.53
C ASP A 888 28.22 11.56 -20.46
N ASP A 889 27.41 11.97 -21.44
CA ASP A 889 26.83 13.32 -21.53
C ASP A 889 25.43 13.39 -20.91
N PHE A 890 24.68 12.28 -20.97
CA PHE A 890 23.28 12.19 -20.53
C PHE A 890 23.01 10.88 -19.79
N VAL A 891 22.03 10.90 -18.89
CA VAL A 891 21.40 9.70 -18.35
C VAL A 891 19.88 9.78 -18.54
N LEU A 892 19.29 8.69 -19.03
CA LEU A 892 17.84 8.50 -19.06
C LEU A 892 17.44 7.54 -17.95
N TYR A 893 16.40 7.86 -17.18
CA TYR A 893 15.95 6.98 -16.11
C TYR A 893 14.44 7.00 -15.92
N ASN A 894 13.89 5.91 -15.38
CA ASN A 894 12.47 5.86 -15.04
C ASN A 894 12.21 6.34 -13.63
N ALA A 895 11.21 7.20 -13.46
CA ALA A 895 10.70 7.59 -12.15
C ALA A 895 9.18 7.66 -12.15
N GLU A 896 8.58 7.66 -10.97
CA GLU A 896 7.16 7.95 -10.85
C GLU A 896 6.92 9.45 -11.08
N ASN A 897 5.89 9.77 -11.88
CA ASN A 897 5.50 11.14 -12.13
C ASN A 897 5.00 11.78 -10.82
N GLY A 898 5.70 12.82 -10.35
CA GLY A 898 5.39 13.47 -9.07
C GLY A 898 6.07 12.85 -7.84
N GLY A 899 6.87 11.79 -8.01
CA GLY A 899 7.57 11.11 -6.93
C GLY A 899 6.85 9.86 -6.42
N PHE A 900 7.46 9.21 -5.42
CA PHE A 900 7.02 7.94 -4.85
C PHE A 900 5.56 7.97 -4.38
N GLY A 901 4.72 7.07 -4.91
CA GLY A 901 3.31 6.92 -4.56
C GLY A 901 2.38 8.07 -5.02
N ALA A 902 2.89 9.01 -5.81
CA ALA A 902 2.19 10.22 -6.21
C ALA A 902 1.16 10.06 -7.35
N THR A 903 1.37 9.15 -8.31
CA THR A 903 0.50 8.98 -9.50
C THR A 903 0.37 7.53 -9.99
N GLY A 904 1.28 6.63 -9.64
CA GLY A 904 1.44 5.30 -10.24
C GLY A 904 1.87 5.31 -11.71
N GLN A 905 2.19 6.48 -12.27
CA GLN A 905 2.62 6.64 -13.66
C GLN A 905 4.14 6.66 -13.76
N SER A 906 4.70 5.75 -14.55
CA SER A 906 6.14 5.73 -14.84
C SER A 906 6.47 6.67 -16.01
N ILE A 907 7.43 7.58 -15.81
CA ILE A 907 7.92 8.53 -16.81
C ILE A 907 9.41 8.33 -17.06
N VAL A 908 9.86 8.73 -18.25
CA VAL A 908 11.29 8.74 -18.63
C VAL A 908 11.82 10.16 -18.47
N ASN A 909 12.76 10.33 -17.55
CA ASN A 909 13.52 11.55 -17.38
C ASN A 909 14.79 11.50 -18.23
N VAL A 910 15.21 12.67 -18.69
CA VAL A 910 16.53 12.92 -19.29
C VAL A 910 17.25 13.89 -18.37
N PHE A 911 18.43 13.51 -17.90
CA PHE A 911 19.31 14.35 -17.12
C PHE A 911 20.58 14.63 -17.91
N ASP A 912 20.85 15.91 -18.13
CA ASP A 912 22.08 16.39 -18.78
C ASP A 912 23.18 16.49 -17.71
N LEU A 913 24.19 15.62 -17.82
CA LEU A 913 25.29 15.52 -16.84
C LEU A 913 26.21 16.74 -16.88
N ASN A 914 26.24 17.47 -18.00
CA ASN A 914 27.07 18.66 -18.17
C ASN A 914 26.41 19.91 -17.55
N THR A 915 25.08 20.02 -17.63
CA THR A 915 24.34 21.20 -17.16
C THR A 915 23.61 21.00 -15.84
N GLY A 916 23.36 19.76 -15.42
CA GLY A 916 22.56 19.40 -14.25
C GLY A 916 21.05 19.62 -14.45
N VAL A 917 20.58 19.75 -15.69
CA VAL A 917 19.17 19.99 -16.02
C VAL A 917 18.45 18.66 -16.23
N GLN A 918 17.31 18.49 -15.56
CA GLN A 918 16.40 17.35 -15.72
C GLN A 918 15.16 17.75 -16.54
N SER A 919 14.68 16.86 -17.41
CA SER A 919 13.43 17.03 -18.14
C SER A 919 12.74 15.71 -18.44
N ALA A 920 11.42 15.64 -18.23
CA ALA A 920 10.59 14.48 -18.61
C ALA A 920 9.89 14.74 -19.94
N PHE A 921 9.93 13.76 -20.86
CA PHE A 921 9.34 13.90 -22.21
C PHE A 921 8.24 12.88 -22.52
N PHE A 922 8.37 11.66 -22.01
CA PHE A 922 7.49 10.55 -22.35
C PHE A 922 7.17 9.69 -21.12
N PHE A 923 6.02 9.03 -21.14
CA PHE A 923 5.74 7.93 -20.24
C PHE A 923 6.59 6.71 -20.61
N ASN A 924 7.01 5.95 -19.61
CA ASN A 924 7.77 4.72 -19.78
C ASN A 924 6.87 3.60 -20.32
N ILE A 925 7.23 3.02 -21.47
CA ILE A 925 6.38 2.05 -22.15
C ILE A 925 6.60 0.66 -21.56
N GLY A 926 5.59 0.17 -20.84
CA GLY A 926 5.51 -1.20 -20.30
C GLY A 926 4.12 -1.43 -19.69
N GLY A 927 3.81 -2.68 -19.35
CA GLY A 927 2.56 -3.06 -18.70
C GLY A 927 2.77 -3.62 -17.29
N PHE A 928 1.68 -3.81 -16.54
CA PHE A 928 1.73 -4.59 -15.30
C PHE A 928 2.05 -6.06 -15.58
N ASP A 929 2.73 -6.70 -14.62
CA ASP A 929 3.26 -8.06 -14.76
C ASP A 929 4.07 -8.22 -16.06
N SER A 930 5.14 -7.45 -16.19
CA SER A 930 6.00 -7.47 -17.37
C SER A 930 7.49 -7.50 -17.03
N SER A 931 8.25 -8.20 -17.86
CA SER A 931 9.72 -8.21 -17.83
C SER A 931 10.34 -7.32 -18.90
N THR A 932 9.57 -6.43 -19.53
CA THR A 932 10.09 -5.53 -20.57
C THR A 932 9.61 -4.11 -20.41
N GLN A 933 10.45 -3.15 -20.80
CA GLN A 933 10.05 -1.76 -20.94
C GLN A 933 10.87 -1.03 -22.01
N VAL A 934 10.35 0.11 -22.46
CA VAL A 934 10.97 0.92 -23.51
C VAL A 934 11.02 2.39 -23.10
N PHE A 935 12.23 2.93 -23.05
CA PHE A 935 12.46 4.36 -22.91
C PHE A 935 12.39 5.05 -24.26
N THR A 936 11.68 6.18 -24.31
CA THR A 936 11.57 7.02 -25.50
C THR A 936 12.13 8.41 -25.18
N VAL A 937 12.95 8.95 -26.08
CA VAL A 937 13.56 10.27 -25.94
C VAL A 937 13.60 10.99 -27.30
N PRO A 938 13.42 12.32 -27.36
CA PRO A 938 13.66 13.05 -28.61
C PRO A 938 15.17 13.03 -28.91
N ALA A 939 15.59 12.61 -30.11
CA ALA A 939 17.03 12.58 -30.43
C ALA A 939 17.69 13.96 -30.32
N ALA A 940 16.92 15.02 -30.63
CA ALA A 940 17.37 16.41 -30.48
C ALA A 940 17.60 16.83 -29.02
N ALA A 941 16.93 16.20 -28.04
CA ALA A 941 17.17 16.49 -26.62
C ALA A 941 18.55 16.00 -26.16
N LEU A 942 19.10 14.99 -26.84
CA LEU A 942 20.45 14.47 -26.64
C LEU A 942 21.50 15.13 -27.55
N GLY A 943 21.11 16.10 -28.39
CA GLY A 943 22.00 16.68 -29.39
C GLY A 943 22.43 15.73 -30.52
N LEU A 944 21.80 14.56 -30.65
CA LEU A 944 22.16 13.55 -31.65
C LEU A 944 21.59 13.88 -33.04
N THR A 945 22.38 13.61 -34.07
CA THR A 945 22.00 13.81 -35.48
C THR A 945 22.03 12.50 -36.28
N ALA A 946 21.22 12.38 -37.32
CA ALA A 946 21.18 11.18 -38.15
C ALA A 946 22.58 10.87 -38.75
N GLY A 947 23.01 9.62 -38.64
CA GLY A 947 24.33 9.14 -39.04
C GLY A 947 25.40 9.24 -37.94
N GLN A 948 25.10 9.87 -36.79
CA GLN A 948 26.00 9.92 -35.64
C GLN A 948 25.99 8.59 -34.88
N THR A 949 27.19 8.07 -34.61
CA THR A 949 27.41 6.95 -33.69
C THR A 949 27.59 7.49 -32.28
N PHE A 950 26.96 6.87 -31.29
CA PHE A 950 27.09 7.19 -29.88
C PHE A 950 27.25 5.92 -29.05
N GLY A 951 27.86 6.06 -27.88
CA GLY A 951 28.04 5.01 -26.89
C GLY A 951 26.94 5.06 -25.85
N PHE A 952 26.59 3.91 -25.27
CA PHE A 952 25.67 3.85 -24.14
C PHE A 952 25.88 2.60 -23.28
N SER A 953 25.41 2.67 -22.04
CA SER A 953 25.35 1.55 -21.09
C SER A 953 23.97 1.53 -20.43
N VAL A 954 23.48 0.35 -20.07
CA VAL A 954 22.23 0.17 -19.36
C VAL A 954 22.51 -0.43 -17.99
N TYR A 955 21.95 0.19 -16.96
CA TYR A 955 22.11 -0.19 -15.56
C TYR A 955 20.72 -0.41 -14.97
N ALA A 956 20.54 -1.45 -14.16
CA ALA A 956 19.29 -1.74 -13.45
C ALA A 956 19.49 -1.58 -11.95
N PHE A 957 18.59 -0.87 -11.29
CA PHE A 957 18.68 -0.55 -9.88
C PHE A 957 17.46 -1.03 -9.09
N ASP A 958 17.69 -1.49 -7.86
CA ASP A 958 16.63 -1.59 -6.84
C ASP A 958 16.35 -0.20 -6.27
N ASN A 959 15.30 0.49 -6.72
CA ASN A 959 14.99 1.86 -6.30
C ASN A 959 13.96 1.96 -5.17
N TYR A 960 13.56 0.83 -4.57
CA TYR A 960 12.60 0.82 -3.46
C TYR A 960 13.31 0.65 -2.13
N PHE A 961 14.22 -0.32 -2.03
CA PHE A 961 14.89 -0.59 -0.76
C PHE A 961 16.25 0.11 -0.63
N THR A 962 16.93 0.30 -1.75
CA THR A 962 18.39 0.12 -1.77
C THR A 962 19.08 1.23 -2.56
N GLY A 963 18.51 1.63 -3.68
CA GLY A 963 19.04 2.64 -4.59
C GLY A 963 20.12 2.12 -5.55
N ASN A 964 20.28 0.80 -5.69
CA ASN A 964 21.54 0.24 -6.15
C ASN A 964 21.51 -0.62 -7.39
N LEU A 965 22.66 -0.61 -8.08
CA LEU A 965 22.90 -1.42 -9.25
C LEU A 965 22.82 -2.91 -8.92
N THR A 966 21.89 -3.60 -9.55
CA THR A 966 21.71 -5.05 -9.44
C THR A 966 22.27 -5.79 -10.65
N ASP A 967 22.21 -5.17 -11.84
CA ASP A 967 22.79 -5.73 -13.07
C ASP A 967 23.09 -4.64 -14.11
N ALA A 968 23.97 -4.91 -15.07
CA ALA A 968 24.38 -3.96 -16.11
C ALA A 968 24.69 -4.61 -17.48
N ILE A 969 24.46 -3.85 -18.54
CA ILE A 969 24.91 -4.14 -19.91
C ILE A 969 25.67 -2.93 -20.44
N GLU A 970 27.00 -3.01 -20.44
CA GLU A 970 27.89 -1.85 -20.66
C GLU A 970 28.54 -1.82 -22.05
N GLY A 971 29.03 -0.64 -22.46
CA GLY A 971 29.91 -0.50 -23.62
C GLY A 971 29.22 -0.74 -24.96
N GLN A 972 27.93 -0.40 -25.05
CA GLN A 972 27.12 -0.55 -26.25
C GLN A 972 27.30 0.66 -27.17
N SER A 973 27.06 0.48 -28.46
CA SER A 973 27.19 1.53 -29.47
C SER A 973 26.11 1.39 -30.54
N TYR A 974 25.58 2.52 -31.00
CA TYR A 974 24.53 2.55 -32.03
C TYR A 974 24.68 3.77 -32.95
N THR A 975 24.33 3.61 -34.23
CA THR A 975 24.36 4.70 -35.22
C THR A 975 22.96 5.17 -35.56
N LEU A 976 22.62 6.40 -35.17
CA LEU A 976 21.28 6.96 -35.31
C LEU A 976 20.82 6.97 -36.78
N GLY A 977 19.66 6.37 -37.06
CA GLY A 977 19.10 6.29 -38.42
C GLY A 977 19.83 5.38 -39.40
N SER A 978 20.83 4.60 -38.95
CA SER A 978 21.57 3.64 -39.79
C SER A 978 21.74 2.29 -39.06
N PRO A 979 20.64 1.55 -38.77
CA PRO A 979 20.72 0.26 -38.10
C PRO A 979 21.41 -0.80 -38.97
N LYS A 980 22.20 -1.67 -38.36
CA LYS A 980 22.83 -2.82 -39.01
C LYS A 980 21.80 -3.82 -39.52
N TYR A 981 20.76 -4.06 -38.73
CA TYR A 981 19.67 -4.98 -39.06
C TYR A 981 18.37 -4.22 -39.26
N THR A 982 17.88 -4.17 -40.49
CA THR A 982 16.64 -3.48 -40.83
C THR A 982 15.52 -4.50 -41.09
N PRO A 983 14.61 -4.74 -40.12
CA PRO A 983 13.44 -5.56 -40.34
C PRO A 983 12.48 -4.85 -41.32
N THR A 984 11.91 -5.61 -42.27
CA THR A 984 10.96 -5.07 -43.26
C THR A 984 9.56 -5.62 -42.98
N GLY A 985 8.68 -4.74 -42.51
CA GLY A 985 7.32 -5.09 -42.07
C GLY A 985 7.13 -4.81 -40.58
N VAL A 986 6.07 -4.09 -40.24
CA VAL A 986 5.64 -3.91 -38.84
C VAL A 986 4.42 -4.79 -38.67
N ALA A 987 4.44 -5.73 -37.73
CA ALA A 987 3.34 -6.68 -37.60
C ALA A 987 3.01 -7.01 -36.15
N THR A 988 1.73 -6.87 -35.84
CA THR A 988 1.07 -7.73 -34.87
C THR A 988 0.86 -9.09 -35.56
N ILE A 989 1.28 -10.18 -34.91
CA ILE A 989 1.08 -11.54 -35.44
C ILE A 989 -0.31 -12.00 -35.03
N ALA A 990 -1.14 -12.39 -36.00
CA ALA A 990 -2.48 -12.88 -35.71
C ALA A 990 -2.45 -14.13 -34.82
N ALA A 991 -3.57 -14.43 -34.16
CA ALA A 991 -3.70 -15.63 -33.34
C ALA A 991 -3.53 -16.89 -34.19
N GLY A 992 -2.66 -17.81 -33.74
CA GLY A 992 -2.35 -19.07 -34.43
C GLY A 992 -1.58 -18.91 -35.76
N ASP A 993 -1.04 -17.73 -36.03
CA ASP A 993 -0.35 -17.39 -37.29
C ASP A 993 1.16 -17.28 -37.10
N ALA A 994 1.89 -17.14 -38.21
CA ALA A 994 3.32 -16.89 -38.22
C ALA A 994 3.68 -15.75 -39.17
N LEU A 995 4.70 -15.00 -38.77
CA LEU A 995 5.31 -13.94 -39.56
C LEU A 995 6.66 -14.39 -40.08
N THR A 996 6.84 -14.34 -41.40
CA THR A 996 8.17 -14.39 -42.02
C THR A 996 8.70 -12.96 -42.14
N LEU A 997 9.68 -12.63 -41.31
CA LEU A 997 10.29 -11.30 -41.23
C LEU A 997 11.60 -11.26 -42.04
N PRO A 998 11.64 -10.58 -43.19
CA PRO A 998 12.90 -10.33 -43.90
C PRO A 998 13.69 -9.21 -43.21
N VAL A 999 14.95 -9.47 -42.94
CA VAL A 999 15.87 -8.56 -42.25
C VAL A 999 17.05 -8.25 -43.17
N SER A 1000 17.13 -7.01 -43.64
CA SER A 1000 18.27 -6.56 -44.44
C SER A 1000 19.48 -6.30 -43.55
N VAL A 1001 20.64 -6.83 -43.92
CA VAL A 1001 21.91 -6.67 -43.20
C VAL A 1001 22.78 -5.65 -43.91
N SER A 1002 23.12 -4.57 -43.20
CA SER A 1002 23.99 -3.50 -43.69
C SER A 1002 25.34 -3.53 -42.98
N ASN A 1003 26.41 -3.18 -43.68
CA ASN A 1003 27.73 -2.98 -43.06
C ASN A 1003 27.79 -1.59 -42.44
N VAL A 1004 27.43 -1.49 -41.16
CA VAL A 1004 27.56 -0.27 -40.36
C VAL A 1004 28.74 -0.48 -39.41
N ALA A 1005 29.76 0.36 -39.53
CA ALA A 1005 30.95 0.26 -38.68
C ALA A 1005 30.65 0.85 -37.29
N GLY A 1006 31.18 0.23 -36.23
CA GLY A 1006 31.14 0.78 -34.87
C GLY A 1006 29.78 0.73 -34.18
N THR A 1007 28.87 -0.15 -34.60
CA THR A 1007 27.63 -0.49 -33.87
C THR A 1007 27.79 -1.85 -33.17
N SER A 1008 27.23 -1.98 -31.97
CA SER A 1008 27.23 -3.23 -31.17
C SER A 1008 26.15 -4.21 -31.61
N GLU A 1009 25.34 -3.87 -32.61
CA GLU A 1009 24.25 -4.72 -33.09
C GLU A 1009 24.75 -6.13 -33.46
N SER A 1010 24.19 -7.14 -32.78
CA SER A 1010 24.46 -8.59 -32.99
C SER A 1010 23.26 -9.37 -33.56
N GLY A 1011 22.09 -8.75 -33.59
CA GLY A 1011 20.87 -9.36 -34.12
C GLY A 1011 19.64 -8.52 -33.82
N LEU A 1012 18.53 -9.19 -33.50
CA LEU A 1012 17.27 -8.55 -33.11
C LEU A 1012 16.91 -8.87 -31.66
N LEU A 1013 16.44 -7.84 -30.93
CA LEU A 1013 15.70 -7.97 -29.69
C LEU A 1013 14.22 -7.82 -30.02
N LEU A 1014 13.44 -8.83 -29.67
CA LEU A 1014 12.02 -8.91 -29.90
C LEU A 1014 11.32 -8.72 -28.55
N LEU A 1015 10.47 -7.70 -28.42
CA LEU A 1015 9.57 -7.55 -27.28
C LEU A 1015 8.17 -7.98 -27.71
N TYR A 1016 7.63 -8.94 -26.98
CA TYR A 1016 6.35 -9.59 -27.19
C TYR A 1016 5.29 -8.92 -26.31
N GLY A 1017 4.39 -8.15 -26.93
CA GLY A 1017 3.26 -7.54 -26.24
C GLY A 1017 2.24 -8.60 -25.83
N SER A 1018 1.62 -8.42 -24.67
CA SER A 1018 0.61 -9.34 -24.11
C SER A 1018 1.09 -10.78 -24.01
N ALA A 1019 2.36 -11.07 -23.75
CA ALA A 1019 2.85 -12.44 -23.79
C ALA A 1019 2.35 -13.28 -22.60
N ALA A 1020 2.32 -14.59 -22.80
CA ALA A 1020 1.87 -15.55 -21.79
C ALA A 1020 2.93 -15.77 -20.71
N GLU A 1021 4.14 -16.10 -21.14
CA GLU A 1021 5.26 -16.43 -20.27
C GLU A 1021 6.44 -15.52 -20.61
N LYS A 1022 7.01 -15.66 -21.81
CA LYS A 1022 8.16 -14.86 -22.25
C LYS A 1022 7.72 -13.56 -22.88
N ASP A 1023 8.03 -12.42 -22.26
CA ASP A 1023 7.76 -11.08 -22.82
C ASP A 1023 8.80 -10.65 -23.86
N TRP A 1024 9.87 -11.41 -24.06
CA TRP A 1024 10.93 -11.07 -25.01
C TRP A 1024 11.66 -12.30 -25.58
N GLY A 1025 12.44 -12.08 -26.63
CA GLY A 1025 13.37 -13.05 -27.19
C GLY A 1025 14.46 -12.39 -28.04
N THR A 1026 15.54 -13.12 -28.29
CA THR A 1026 16.66 -12.64 -29.12
C THR A 1026 16.86 -13.53 -30.34
N VAL A 1027 17.30 -12.93 -31.44
CA VAL A 1027 17.65 -13.63 -32.68
C VAL A 1027 19.01 -13.13 -33.15
N ALA A 1028 20.04 -13.96 -33.01
CA ALA A 1028 21.37 -13.66 -33.58
C ALA A 1028 21.33 -13.72 -35.12
N ILE A 1029 21.99 -12.80 -35.81
CA ILE A 1029 22.04 -12.80 -37.28
C ILE A 1029 23.49 -12.89 -37.76
N ASP A 1030 23.80 -14.04 -38.35
CA ASP A 1030 25.12 -14.44 -38.88
C ASP A 1030 25.31 -14.13 -40.37
#